data_AF-A0AA36J7F8-F1
#
_entry.id   AF-A0AA36J7F8-F1
#
_cell.length_a   1.000
_cell.length_b   1.000
_cell.length_c   1.000
_cell.angle_alpha   90.00
_cell.angle_beta   90.00
_cell.angle_gamma   90.00
#
_symmetry.space_group_name_H-M   'P 1'
#
loop_
_entity.id
_entity.type
_entity.pdbx_description
1 polymer ?
#
loop_
_entity_poly.entity_id
_entity_poly.type
_entity_poly.pdbx_seq_one_letter_code
_entity_poly.pdbx_strand_id
1 'polypeptide(L)'
;MALIWEVVGGAERGGVIVRCGCDLSSDIADSRLATGSVVKEIESHDGRVHYELVRGSGPTSGWVTPNLRGKELLVKQAEPATQAKTKRGIFSQWASTKEEVAEVAECEQKVASEPEELPLLENEVPEPEAPVAVGKELTEDEKAAFNLYTEKFGECRDGSNPGYNRKAFPWYTGVPKQSQQEKLSSEVLESALKPKERKSKEKLWEVDSEGEDIPLCTQCHMPVGEFSYQGREGKKGCVHSECMAQVLIQDRQREEDCRAKRENIKKLKNRKEYDIGWRMDSVPKNQSLAERMGCSPAPEGLCCLVLDEASRTVKVAATLEPSAAINLEYLLLALKVRKTAHREPLFSLDPVDPQNLEKTPQKKVYEPAWLAGTSVGDVMFQADYFLKELALGEYDMPVVGMLSVFDWSEMSGRDKTWAGREWFVVKKAEVRAADDNTLIPHVKMGVEAREQIVTKKGLEDAAVTATNHPLKKFADAFTRNFDVIAERKSVVFHLRELAKASVMAKYLVDSKARLDPSWYKMADEIVKGTEPEAFPEIPQLWNMRGNSRIQLRNGKLVDVITGGQSRLQAIYGGVEFGLDRFELAQRHALQGSTARPGMPLAQSGRPLFMPQRFQLGQRGEMPQGVDLNLDKFSLSKEDRFNKLPPCSGGPNSLEAKVTLGRAFLQGLQQRFAEMKPSDQKLLLNIFNVPQCDRTEEGEAFVPPDPNLEYITKVRGIVGEEESIRNRRKQRFSDKSFSVTNPGPEFPRSWTPSFQVEMDGRVAETAPTKFGLHKLEVDEELKNTLLSEVLPSASPEFKKTTEDGFTFCIYKIGSLEVRTVREREGEECICVIFSSGSASWETKSVKPSEVLEKERVSKCKIYVEAAEDVSCHYYVVLETQNGTAVVTDVSKSGTVSWLPNPRSLEDRNSLAKLLFQSDAKDNMSIRDVKLMSEEVSLPPGASMHHRKQYAKAIFKSVTGRPLRGKWGGNMKKYAPPPSGEPGRLGLAAMGRSSDFLNVMWLARSSNRQHEVLKPKIPACF
;
A
#
# COMPACT_ATOMS: atom_id res chain seq x y z
N MET A 1 12.88 16.03 -18.39
CA MET A 1 13.96 17.02 -18.58
C MET A 1 15.18 16.57 -17.79
N ALA A 2 16.39 16.80 -18.30
CA ALA A 2 17.63 16.42 -17.61
C ALA A 2 18.02 17.51 -16.59
N LEU A 3 18.43 17.12 -15.39
CA LEU A 3 18.74 18.05 -14.31
C LEU A 3 20.12 18.68 -14.51
N ILE A 4 20.21 20.01 -14.36
CA ILE A 4 21.46 20.76 -14.44
C ILE A 4 21.99 21.05 -13.03
N TRP A 5 23.27 20.76 -12.83
CA TRP A 5 23.99 20.89 -11.57
C TRP A 5 25.24 21.77 -11.74
N GLU A 6 25.53 22.60 -10.75
CA GLU A 6 26.77 23.37 -10.65
C GLU A 6 27.67 22.79 -9.56
N VAL A 7 28.96 22.65 -9.87
CA VAL A 7 29.98 22.04 -9.01
C VAL A 7 30.48 23.09 -8.02
N VAL A 8 29.83 23.22 -6.88
CA VAL A 8 30.18 24.19 -5.83
C VAL A 8 31.30 23.74 -4.90
N GLY A 9 31.61 22.44 -4.86
CA GLY A 9 32.62 21.88 -3.96
C GLY A 9 33.98 21.60 -4.60
N GLY A 10 34.95 21.24 -3.75
CA GLY A 10 36.26 20.74 -4.18
C GLY A 10 37.34 21.79 -4.45
N ALA A 11 37.05 23.09 -4.33
CA ALA A 11 37.97 24.18 -4.69
C ALA A 11 39.36 24.05 -4.02
N GLU A 12 39.41 23.78 -2.71
CA GLU A 12 40.62 23.53 -1.91
C GLU A 12 41.51 22.38 -2.44
N ARG A 13 41.00 21.56 -3.36
CA ARG A 13 41.64 20.34 -3.88
C ARG A 13 41.56 20.23 -5.42
N GLY A 14 41.40 21.36 -6.11
CA GLY A 14 41.36 21.40 -7.58
C GLY A 14 40.13 20.72 -8.20
N GLY A 15 39.01 20.65 -7.49
CA GLY A 15 37.75 20.08 -7.98
C GLY A 15 37.36 18.72 -7.38
N VAL A 16 36.21 18.24 -7.84
CA VAL A 16 35.57 16.99 -7.39
C VAL A 16 36.20 15.78 -8.09
N ILE A 17 36.33 14.67 -7.35
CA ILE A 17 36.83 13.39 -7.89
C ILE A 17 35.74 12.76 -8.75
N VAL A 18 36.06 12.50 -10.01
CA VAL A 18 35.24 11.74 -10.95
C VAL A 18 35.74 10.31 -10.99
N ARG A 19 34.84 9.33 -11.13
CA ARG A 19 35.21 7.93 -11.40
C ARG A 19 34.58 7.44 -12.69
N CYS A 20 35.23 6.46 -13.31
CA CYS A 20 34.74 5.79 -14.52
C CYS A 20 33.50 4.91 -14.26
N GLY A 21 33.21 4.56 -13.00
CA GLY A 21 32.06 3.73 -12.61
C GLY A 21 31.31 4.21 -11.37
N CYS A 22 30.12 3.62 -11.18
CA CYS A 22 29.21 3.92 -10.08
C CYS A 22 29.75 3.44 -8.71
N ASP A 23 30.63 2.44 -8.67
CA ASP A 23 31.24 1.96 -7.43
C ASP A 23 32.27 2.94 -6.84
N LEU A 24 32.40 2.96 -5.52
CA LEU A 24 33.42 3.74 -4.82
C LEU A 24 34.84 3.14 -4.96
N SER A 25 34.94 1.93 -5.49
CA SER A 25 36.19 1.22 -5.81
C SER A 25 36.64 1.38 -7.28
N SER A 26 35.76 1.81 -8.20
CA SER A 26 36.10 1.93 -9.63
C SER A 26 37.16 3.00 -9.89
N ASP A 27 37.87 2.92 -11.01
CA ASP A 27 38.98 3.83 -11.31
C ASP A 27 38.59 5.32 -11.31
N ILE A 28 39.56 6.15 -10.92
CA ILE A 28 39.44 7.61 -10.87
C ILE A 28 39.89 8.15 -12.23
N ALA A 29 39.10 9.05 -12.82
CA ALA A 29 39.47 9.68 -14.10
C ALA A 29 40.70 10.58 -13.96
N ASP A 30 41.48 10.73 -15.03
CA ASP A 30 42.78 11.42 -15.04
C ASP A 30 42.73 12.89 -14.62
N SER A 31 41.55 13.50 -14.63
CA SER A 31 41.33 14.87 -14.17
C SER A 31 40.11 14.99 -13.24
N ARG A 32 40.11 16.05 -12.44
CA ARG A 32 39.00 16.42 -11.55
C ARG A 32 38.01 17.31 -12.28
N LEU A 33 36.75 17.21 -11.89
CA LEU A 33 35.71 18.13 -12.32
C LEU A 33 35.84 19.44 -11.51
N ALA A 34 36.28 20.51 -12.18
CA ALA A 34 36.62 21.78 -11.55
C ALA A 34 35.41 22.48 -10.93
N THR A 35 35.63 23.16 -9.80
CA THR A 35 34.60 23.99 -9.15
C THR A 35 34.15 25.13 -10.08
N GLY A 36 32.85 25.38 -10.16
CA GLY A 36 32.23 26.28 -11.14
C GLY A 36 31.92 25.62 -12.50
N SER A 37 32.19 24.32 -12.67
CA SER A 37 31.69 23.57 -13.83
C SER A 37 30.19 23.29 -13.69
N VAL A 38 29.48 23.37 -14.80
CA VAL A 38 28.06 23.05 -14.93
C VAL A 38 27.93 21.73 -15.70
N VAL A 39 27.15 20.81 -15.15
CA VAL A 39 26.99 19.44 -15.66
C VAL A 39 25.53 19.03 -15.71
N LYS A 40 25.20 18.14 -16.65
CA LYS A 40 23.86 17.60 -16.90
C LYS A 40 23.82 16.17 -16.36
N GLU A 41 22.83 15.86 -15.52
CA GLU A 41 22.59 14.51 -15.02
C GLU A 41 22.07 13.61 -16.15
N ILE A 42 22.78 12.51 -16.38
CA ILE A 42 22.37 11.43 -17.28
C ILE A 42 21.51 10.43 -16.48
N GLU A 43 22.04 10.00 -15.33
CA GLU A 43 21.42 9.06 -14.41
C GLU A 43 21.97 9.27 -12.98
N SER A 44 21.25 8.79 -11.98
CA SER A 44 21.72 8.78 -10.58
C SER A 44 21.42 7.45 -9.88
N HIS A 45 22.37 7.01 -9.07
CA HIS A 45 22.36 5.70 -8.43
C HIS A 45 23.11 5.76 -7.08
N ASP A 46 22.52 5.16 -6.03
CA ASP A 46 23.03 5.14 -4.64
C ASP A 46 23.69 6.45 -4.14
N GLY A 47 23.03 7.59 -4.36
CA GLY A 47 23.53 8.90 -3.94
C GLY A 47 24.73 9.43 -4.75
N ARG A 48 24.98 8.88 -5.94
CA ARG A 48 25.95 9.36 -6.93
C ARG A 48 25.23 9.76 -8.23
N VAL A 49 25.86 10.65 -8.99
CA VAL A 49 25.35 11.20 -10.26
C VAL A 49 26.35 10.88 -11.36
N HIS A 50 25.86 10.26 -12.44
CA HIS A 50 26.54 10.18 -13.72
C HIS A 50 26.22 11.44 -14.51
N TYR A 51 27.24 12.16 -14.95
CA TYR A 51 27.08 13.47 -15.57
C TYR A 51 27.67 13.54 -16.99
N GLU A 52 27.18 14.52 -17.76
CA GLU A 52 27.76 15.05 -19.00
C GLU A 52 28.20 16.51 -18.77
N LEU A 53 29.41 16.89 -19.17
CA LEU A 53 29.96 18.23 -18.95
C LEU A 53 29.33 19.24 -19.92
N VAL A 54 28.54 20.19 -19.41
CA VAL A 54 27.89 21.23 -20.23
C VAL A 54 28.81 22.43 -20.40
N ARG A 55 29.54 22.83 -19.35
CA ARG A 55 30.45 23.97 -19.34
C ARG A 55 31.44 23.86 -18.18
N GLY A 56 32.72 24.14 -18.39
CA GLY A 56 33.71 24.15 -17.30
C GLY A 56 34.99 23.43 -17.68
N SER A 57 35.57 22.67 -16.76
CA SER A 57 36.83 21.93 -17.01
C SER A 57 36.89 20.65 -16.17
N GLY A 58 37.36 19.56 -16.78
CA GLY A 58 37.41 18.21 -16.20
C GLY A 58 36.98 17.16 -17.23
N PRO A 59 36.73 15.91 -16.79
CA PRO A 59 36.25 14.85 -17.68
C PRO A 59 34.89 15.20 -18.29
N THR A 60 34.70 14.85 -19.57
CA THR A 60 33.45 15.11 -20.32
C THR A 60 32.26 14.32 -19.79
N SER A 61 32.50 13.18 -19.14
CA SER A 61 31.50 12.42 -18.39
C SER A 61 32.12 11.66 -17.22
N GLY A 62 31.26 11.11 -16.36
CA GLY A 62 31.64 10.17 -15.31
C GLY A 62 30.81 10.31 -14.03
N TRP A 63 31.20 9.58 -12.98
CA TRP A 63 30.43 9.45 -11.74
C TRP A 63 30.99 10.30 -10.60
N VAL A 64 30.20 11.27 -10.12
CA VAL A 64 30.50 12.11 -8.94
C VAL A 64 29.54 11.84 -7.78
N THR A 65 29.89 12.31 -6.58
CA THR A 65 29.01 12.28 -5.40
C THR A 65 28.55 13.71 -5.08
N PRO A 66 27.26 14.07 -5.25
CA PRO A 66 26.77 15.44 -5.05
C PRO A 66 26.84 15.93 -3.60
N ASN A 67 26.84 15.06 -2.59
CA ASN A 67 27.06 15.44 -1.18
C ASN A 67 28.02 14.45 -0.50
N LEU A 68 29.09 14.96 0.11
CA LEU A 68 30.10 14.15 0.81
C LEU A 68 30.24 14.60 2.26
N ARG A 69 29.84 13.73 3.20
CA ARG A 69 29.91 13.95 4.65
C ARG A 69 29.19 15.23 5.12
N GLY A 70 28.07 15.58 4.48
CA GLY A 70 27.29 16.78 4.81
C GLY A 70 27.83 18.08 4.21
N LYS A 71 28.82 18.02 3.31
CA LYS A 71 29.17 19.13 2.42
C LYS A 71 28.62 18.84 1.02
N GLU A 72 27.86 19.76 0.49
CA GLU A 72 27.44 19.73 -0.91
C GLU A 72 28.64 19.98 -1.82
N LEU A 73 28.76 19.16 -2.87
CA LEU A 73 29.78 19.24 -3.90
C LEU A 73 29.18 19.64 -5.26
N LEU A 74 27.91 19.30 -5.48
CA LEU A 74 27.10 19.77 -6.59
C LEU A 74 25.75 20.29 -6.06
N VAL A 75 25.28 21.40 -6.60
CA VAL A 75 23.97 22.03 -6.29
C VAL A 75 23.16 22.14 -7.58
N LYS A 76 21.86 21.85 -7.54
CA LYS A 76 20.98 22.00 -8.71
C LYS A 76 20.80 23.47 -9.06
N GLN A 77 21.00 23.84 -10.32
CA GLN A 77 20.60 25.17 -10.78
C GLN A 77 19.08 25.21 -10.94
N ALA A 78 18.43 26.21 -10.34
CA ALA A 78 17.01 26.45 -10.54
C ALA A 78 16.78 27.06 -11.93
N GLU A 79 15.76 26.58 -12.65
CA GLU A 79 15.44 27.10 -13.98
C GLU A 79 15.00 28.57 -13.91
N PRO A 80 15.59 29.48 -14.71
CA PRO A 80 15.14 30.86 -14.79
C PRO A 80 13.78 30.92 -15.50
N ALA A 81 12.74 31.39 -14.79
CA ALA A 81 11.38 31.52 -15.30
C ALA A 81 11.35 32.38 -16.58
N THR A 82 11.22 31.74 -17.74
CA THR A 82 11.40 32.37 -19.05
C THR A 82 10.14 33.16 -19.43
N GLN A 83 10.12 34.44 -19.07
CA GLN A 83 9.04 35.36 -19.49
C GLN A 83 9.06 35.56 -21.00
N ALA A 84 8.04 35.06 -21.69
CA ALA A 84 7.83 35.35 -23.11
C ALA A 84 7.65 36.86 -23.34
N LYS A 85 8.57 37.48 -24.10
CA LYS A 85 8.45 38.87 -24.56
C LYS A 85 8.60 38.97 -26.07
N THR A 86 7.47 39.12 -26.72
CA THR A 86 7.33 39.36 -28.16
C THR A 86 8.12 40.59 -28.59
N LYS A 87 8.91 40.49 -29.66
CA LYS A 87 9.17 41.63 -30.55
C LYS A 87 9.52 41.20 -31.97
N ARG A 88 9.14 42.06 -32.92
CA ARG A 88 9.28 41.88 -34.37
C ARG A 88 10.76 41.83 -34.75
N GLY A 89 11.12 40.96 -35.70
CA GLY A 89 12.50 40.80 -36.17
C GLY A 89 12.94 41.85 -37.19
N ILE A 90 14.14 41.66 -37.74
CA ILE A 90 14.60 42.23 -39.02
C ILE A 90 15.70 41.32 -39.60
N PHE A 91 15.80 41.38 -40.92
CA PHE A 91 16.73 40.76 -41.88
C PHE A 91 18.24 40.66 -41.54
N SER A 92 18.94 39.82 -42.32
CA SER A 92 20.37 39.90 -42.70
C SER A 92 21.43 39.40 -41.66
N GLN A 93 22.60 38.85 -42.03
CA GLN A 93 23.12 38.40 -43.34
C GLN A 93 24.33 37.42 -43.20
N TRP A 94 24.61 36.70 -44.30
CA TRP A 94 25.77 35.86 -44.70
C TRP A 94 27.10 35.75 -43.89
N ALA A 95 27.50 34.48 -43.70
CA ALA A 95 28.71 33.80 -44.26
C ALA A 95 30.11 33.84 -43.56
N SER A 96 30.89 32.81 -43.95
CA SER A 96 32.35 32.61 -43.77
C SER A 96 32.85 32.31 -42.34
N THR A 97 33.86 31.46 -42.10
CA THR A 97 34.69 30.52 -42.90
C THR A 97 35.19 29.43 -41.92
N LYS A 98 35.24 28.12 -42.23
CA LYS A 98 36.21 27.37 -43.07
C LYS A 98 37.64 27.30 -42.48
N GLU A 99 38.22 26.08 -42.49
CA GLU A 99 39.67 25.72 -42.53
C GLU A 99 40.52 25.84 -41.23
N GLU A 100 41.51 24.95 -40.93
CA GLU A 100 41.94 23.63 -41.49
C GLU A 100 43.01 22.90 -40.58
N VAL A 101 43.51 21.72 -41.01
CA VAL A 101 44.73 20.96 -40.60
C VAL A 101 44.60 20.16 -39.27
N ALA A 102 44.64 18.80 -39.21
CA ALA A 102 45.63 17.76 -39.61
C ALA A 102 46.89 17.71 -38.68
N GLU A 103 47.64 16.62 -38.48
CA GLU A 103 47.72 15.23 -39.06
C GLU A 103 48.08 14.24 -37.88
N VAL A 104 48.69 13.04 -37.89
CA VAL A 104 49.45 12.12 -38.79
C VAL A 104 49.25 10.64 -38.32
N ALA A 105 49.54 9.63 -39.17
CA ALA A 105 49.98 8.23 -38.88
C ALA A 105 49.06 7.27 -38.02
N GLU A 106 48.48 6.17 -38.54
CA GLU A 106 49.04 4.90 -39.12
C GLU A 106 49.44 3.84 -38.06
N CYS A 107 49.23 2.51 -38.19
CA CYS A 107 48.44 1.63 -39.10
C CYS A 107 48.27 0.23 -38.41
N GLU A 108 47.87 -0.94 -38.97
CA GLU A 108 47.57 -1.45 -40.33
C GLU A 108 46.59 -2.68 -40.24
N GLN A 109 45.65 -2.84 -41.19
CA GLN A 109 45.20 -4.06 -41.96
C GLN A 109 44.97 -5.46 -41.29
N LYS A 110 44.12 -6.41 -41.75
CA LYS A 110 43.02 -6.66 -42.76
C LYS A 110 42.33 -8.01 -42.32
N VAL A 111 41.31 -8.71 -42.88
CA VAL A 111 40.47 -8.84 -44.12
C VAL A 111 39.05 -9.29 -43.63
N ALA A 112 37.83 -9.00 -44.13
CA ALA A 112 37.24 -8.33 -45.32
C ALA A 112 36.62 -9.23 -46.44
N SER A 113 35.36 -9.70 -46.29
CA SER A 113 34.48 -10.13 -47.43
C SER A 113 32.96 -10.13 -47.10
N GLU A 114 32.21 -9.17 -47.68
CA GLU A 114 30.93 -9.25 -48.45
C GLU A 114 29.77 -10.23 -48.08
N PRO A 115 28.48 -9.95 -48.43
CA PRO A 115 28.06 -9.27 -49.68
C PRO A 115 26.84 -8.29 -49.69
N GLU A 116 26.72 -7.62 -50.85
CA GLU A 116 25.49 -7.18 -51.57
C GLU A 116 24.60 -6.00 -51.06
N GLU A 117 23.73 -5.53 -51.97
CA GLU A 117 23.29 -4.14 -52.11
C GLU A 117 21.75 -3.94 -52.24
N LEU A 118 21.28 -2.77 -51.78
CA LEU A 118 20.08 -2.03 -52.23
C LEU A 118 18.67 -2.65 -51.98
N PRO A 119 17.58 -1.85 -52.06
CA PRO A 119 17.51 -0.39 -52.28
C PRO A 119 16.97 0.42 -51.08
N LEU A 120 17.14 1.74 -51.15
CA LEU A 120 16.49 2.71 -50.26
C LEU A 120 15.02 2.91 -50.66
N LEU A 121 14.15 3.09 -49.66
CA LEU A 121 12.87 3.78 -49.79
C LEU A 121 12.81 4.88 -48.73
N GLU A 122 12.39 6.06 -49.16
CA GLU A 122 12.30 7.26 -48.32
C GLU A 122 11.16 7.09 -47.30
N ASN A 123 11.45 7.33 -46.02
CA ASN A 123 10.44 7.52 -44.98
C ASN A 123 10.76 8.81 -44.24
N GLU A 124 9.78 9.70 -44.16
CA GLU A 124 9.88 10.98 -43.48
C GLU A 124 10.03 10.76 -41.98
N VAL A 125 10.94 11.50 -41.33
CA VAL A 125 11.08 11.48 -39.86
C VAL A 125 10.05 12.44 -39.27
N PRO A 126 9.09 11.99 -38.44
CA PRO A 126 8.20 12.91 -37.74
C PRO A 126 8.97 13.81 -36.77
N GLU A 127 8.67 15.11 -36.76
CA GLU A 127 9.23 16.03 -35.77
C GLU A 127 8.76 15.67 -34.34
N PRO A 128 9.58 15.93 -33.31
CA PRO A 128 9.26 15.54 -31.93
C PRO A 128 8.03 16.29 -31.41
N GLU A 129 7.06 15.55 -30.88
CA GLU A 129 5.78 16.12 -30.43
C GLU A 129 5.95 17.17 -29.31
N ALA A 130 5.20 18.26 -29.46
CA ALA A 130 5.14 19.35 -28.48
C ALA A 130 4.41 18.92 -27.19
N PRO A 131 4.68 19.58 -26.04
CA PRO A 131 3.99 19.27 -24.78
C PRO A 131 2.47 19.45 -24.90
N VAL A 132 1.75 18.58 -24.18
CA VAL A 132 0.28 18.37 -24.19
C VAL A 132 -0.51 19.66 -24.45
N ALA A 133 -1.33 19.63 -25.51
CA ALA A 133 -2.07 20.77 -25.98
C ALA A 133 -3.07 21.32 -24.95
N VAL A 134 -3.18 22.65 -24.89
CA VAL A 134 -4.34 23.32 -24.29
C VAL A 134 -5.59 22.88 -25.05
N GLY A 135 -6.57 22.33 -24.34
CA GLY A 135 -7.77 21.75 -24.94
C GLY A 135 -8.53 22.76 -25.80
N LYS A 136 -9.00 22.32 -26.97
CA LYS A 136 -9.92 23.11 -27.82
C LYS A 136 -11.16 23.50 -26.99
N GLU A 137 -11.68 24.70 -27.24
CA GLU A 137 -12.96 25.11 -26.66
C GLU A 137 -14.08 24.13 -27.11
N LEU A 138 -15.05 23.89 -26.23
CA LEU A 138 -16.24 23.09 -26.57
C LEU A 138 -17.06 23.81 -27.64
N THR A 139 -17.57 23.06 -28.62
CA THR A 139 -18.58 23.57 -29.55
C THR A 139 -19.89 23.89 -28.80
N GLU A 140 -20.75 24.72 -29.39
CA GLU A 140 -22.09 24.97 -28.82
C GLU A 140 -22.94 23.69 -28.75
N ASP A 141 -22.76 22.77 -29.70
CA ASP A 141 -23.39 21.45 -29.70
C ASP A 141 -22.86 20.58 -28.53
N GLU A 142 -21.55 20.58 -28.26
CA GLU A 142 -20.95 19.90 -27.09
C GLU A 142 -21.51 20.47 -25.76
N LYS A 143 -21.66 21.79 -25.65
CA LYS A 143 -22.26 22.46 -24.48
C LYS A 143 -23.74 22.12 -24.32
N ALA A 144 -24.51 22.09 -25.42
CA ALA A 144 -25.92 21.74 -25.40
C ALA A 144 -26.15 20.30 -24.93
N ALA A 145 -25.34 19.35 -25.43
CA ALA A 145 -25.41 17.95 -25.02
C ALA A 145 -25.02 17.76 -23.54
N PHE A 146 -24.00 18.47 -23.05
CA PHE A 146 -23.65 18.44 -21.63
C PHE A 146 -24.77 19.00 -20.74
N ASN A 147 -25.43 20.10 -21.15
CA ASN A 147 -26.57 20.65 -20.44
C ASN A 147 -27.75 19.67 -20.39
N LEU A 148 -28.10 19.01 -21.51
CA LEU A 148 -29.14 17.96 -21.51
C LEU A 148 -28.80 16.79 -20.56
N TYR A 149 -27.52 16.45 -20.40
CA TYR A 149 -27.08 15.46 -19.42
C TYR A 149 -27.22 15.95 -17.97
N THR A 150 -26.91 17.22 -17.66
CA THR A 150 -27.05 17.77 -16.30
C THR A 150 -28.51 18.00 -15.89
N GLU A 151 -29.40 18.33 -16.83
CA GLU A 151 -30.85 18.42 -16.60
C GLU A 151 -31.44 17.06 -16.18
N LYS A 152 -31.03 15.98 -16.86
CA LYS A 152 -31.41 14.60 -16.55
C LYS A 152 -30.82 14.07 -15.22
N PHE A 153 -29.83 14.75 -14.64
CA PHE A 153 -29.06 14.21 -13.52
C PHE A 153 -29.87 14.18 -12.20
N GLY A 154 -30.18 12.98 -11.73
CA GLY A 154 -31.07 12.70 -10.61
C GLY A 154 -32.55 12.60 -10.99
N GLU A 155 -32.88 12.45 -12.27
CA GLU A 155 -34.26 12.25 -12.75
C GLU A 155 -34.83 10.89 -12.31
N CYS A 156 -36.08 10.89 -11.80
CA CYS A 156 -36.75 9.67 -11.35
C CYS A 156 -37.51 9.01 -12.51
N ARG A 157 -36.95 7.93 -13.05
CA ARG A 157 -37.44 7.27 -14.28
C ARG A 157 -38.21 5.96 -14.05
N ASP A 158 -38.50 5.63 -12.79
CA ASP A 158 -39.20 4.41 -12.39
C ASP A 158 -40.74 4.55 -12.37
N GLY A 159 -41.27 5.71 -12.76
CA GLY A 159 -42.70 6.03 -12.71
C GLY A 159 -43.25 6.25 -11.30
N SER A 160 -42.42 6.09 -10.25
CA SER A 160 -42.75 6.59 -8.93
C SER A 160 -42.59 8.11 -8.93
N ASN A 161 -43.51 8.81 -8.28
CA ASN A 161 -43.39 10.25 -8.06
C ASN A 161 -42.87 10.46 -6.63
N PRO A 162 -41.56 10.70 -6.41
CA PRO A 162 -41.02 10.95 -5.09
C PRO A 162 -41.40 12.37 -4.66
N GLY A 163 -42.66 12.54 -4.25
CA GLY A 163 -43.25 13.79 -3.78
C GLY A 163 -42.57 14.28 -2.49
N TYR A 164 -41.39 14.87 -2.63
CA TYR A 164 -40.52 15.21 -1.52
C TYR A 164 -41.14 16.32 -0.66
N ASN A 165 -41.59 15.90 0.52
CA ASN A 165 -42.35 16.72 1.44
C ASN A 165 -41.51 17.91 1.93
N ARG A 166 -41.97 19.13 1.62
CA ARG A 166 -41.28 20.41 1.90
C ARG A 166 -41.32 20.82 3.39
N LYS A 167 -40.96 19.91 4.29
CA LYS A 167 -40.97 20.11 5.76
C LYS A 167 -39.75 19.49 6.47
N ALA A 168 -38.55 19.96 6.11
CA ALA A 168 -37.36 19.84 6.93
C ALA A 168 -36.51 21.13 6.82
N PHE A 169 -35.83 21.51 7.91
CA PHE A 169 -34.85 22.61 8.03
C PHE A 169 -35.31 24.05 7.72
N PRO A 170 -36.03 24.71 8.65
CA PRO A 170 -36.37 26.13 8.55
C PRO A 170 -35.48 27.04 9.44
N TRP A 171 -34.16 27.11 9.20
CA TRP A 171 -33.31 28.21 9.69
C TRP A 171 -31.95 28.32 8.97
N TYR A 172 -31.83 29.25 8.00
CA TYR A 172 -30.55 29.87 7.65
C TYR A 172 -30.77 31.21 6.93
N THR A 173 -30.38 32.31 7.55
CA THR A 173 -30.41 33.66 6.94
C THR A 173 -29.27 34.52 7.50
N GLY A 174 -28.28 34.84 6.68
CA GLY A 174 -27.17 35.71 7.06
C GLY A 174 -26.03 35.75 6.03
N VAL A 175 -25.80 36.92 5.46
CA VAL A 175 -24.62 37.28 4.64
C VAL A 175 -24.06 38.62 5.19
N PRO A 176 -22.81 39.02 4.87
CA PRO A 176 -21.92 39.62 5.86
C PRO A 176 -22.01 41.15 5.98
N LYS A 177 -21.36 41.70 7.01
CA LYS A 177 -21.01 43.12 7.10
C LYS A 177 -19.57 43.32 7.56
N GLN A 178 -18.95 44.38 7.04
CA GLN A 178 -17.60 44.83 7.40
C GLN A 178 -17.66 45.85 8.53
N SER A 179 -16.65 45.87 9.41
CA SER A 179 -16.32 47.05 10.22
C SER A 179 -14.84 47.04 10.65
N GLN A 180 -14.04 47.84 9.92
CA GLN A 180 -13.02 48.77 10.41
C GLN A 180 -12.14 48.40 11.63
N GLN A 181 -10.84 48.27 11.34
CA GLN A 181 -9.69 48.87 12.05
C GLN A 181 -9.84 49.28 13.52
N GLU A 182 -8.97 48.71 14.36
CA GLU A 182 -8.21 49.47 15.36
C GLU A 182 -6.75 48.97 15.39
N LYS A 183 -5.82 49.79 15.87
CA LYS A 183 -4.38 49.47 15.95
C LYS A 183 -3.95 49.43 17.41
N LEU A 184 -3.12 48.46 17.80
CA LEU A 184 -2.18 48.64 18.91
C LEU A 184 -0.92 47.78 18.74
N SER A 185 0.18 48.39 19.20
CA SER A 185 1.59 48.01 19.11
C SER A 185 1.97 46.53 19.19
N SER A 186 2.84 46.11 18.29
CA SER A 186 3.81 45.03 18.53
C SER A 186 4.85 45.46 19.58
N GLU A 187 5.13 44.62 20.57
CA GLU A 187 6.44 44.52 21.23
C GLU A 187 6.53 43.24 22.08
N VAL A 188 7.76 42.78 22.36
CA VAL A 188 8.09 41.55 23.11
C VAL A 188 7.87 40.20 22.37
N LEU A 189 8.67 39.95 21.32
CA LEU A 189 9.00 38.56 20.91
C LEU A 189 10.41 38.37 20.30
N GLU A 190 11.37 39.26 20.59
CA GLU A 190 12.79 39.02 20.27
C GLU A 190 13.59 38.57 21.50
N SER A 191 13.76 37.25 21.69
CA SER A 191 14.83 36.65 22.54
C SER A 191 14.94 35.11 22.52
N ALA A 192 14.26 34.39 21.63
CA ALA A 192 14.08 32.93 21.74
C ALA A 192 14.75 32.04 20.66
N LEU A 193 15.46 32.59 19.65
CA LEU A 193 16.01 31.80 18.55
C LEU A 193 17.53 31.98 18.32
N LYS A 194 18.32 31.05 18.86
CA LYS A 194 19.68 30.71 18.37
C LYS A 194 19.93 29.20 18.51
N PRO A 195 19.97 28.42 17.41
CA PRO A 195 20.38 27.02 17.45
C PRO A 195 21.84 26.91 17.92
N LYS A 196 22.12 26.02 18.87
CA LYS A 196 23.50 25.60 19.20
C LYS A 196 23.74 24.21 18.63
N GLU A 197 24.57 24.12 17.59
CA GLU A 197 25.16 22.84 17.22
C GLU A 197 25.90 22.22 18.42
N ARG A 198 25.70 20.93 18.66
CA ARG A 198 26.53 20.12 19.55
C ARG A 198 27.06 18.89 18.82
N LYS A 199 28.19 19.07 18.14
CA LYS A 199 29.03 17.95 17.66
C LYS A 199 29.95 17.48 18.79
N SER A 200 29.44 16.61 19.66
CA SER A 200 30.25 15.88 20.65
C SER A 200 30.67 14.52 20.09
N LYS A 201 31.97 14.19 20.15
CA LYS A 201 32.47 12.86 19.78
C LYS A 201 31.85 11.80 20.70
N GLU A 202 31.41 10.69 20.12
CA GLU A 202 30.71 9.62 20.83
C GLU A 202 31.60 8.98 21.89
N LYS A 203 31.03 8.77 23.08
CA LYS A 203 31.68 8.06 24.18
C LYS A 203 30.83 6.82 24.49
N LEU A 204 31.31 5.65 24.10
CA LEU A 204 30.59 4.36 24.21
C LEU A 204 30.53 3.82 25.65
N TRP A 205 31.12 4.53 26.61
CA TRP A 205 31.27 4.15 28.01
C TRP A 205 31.43 5.43 28.86
N GLU A 206 30.76 5.45 30.02
CA GLU A 206 31.04 6.42 31.07
C GLU A 206 31.75 5.71 32.22
N VAL A 207 32.95 6.18 32.57
CA VAL A 207 33.60 5.83 33.84
C VAL A 207 32.95 6.70 34.91
N ASP A 208 32.37 6.08 35.93
CA ASP A 208 31.84 6.83 37.06
C ASP A 208 32.92 7.19 38.10
N SER A 209 32.53 7.88 39.16
CA SER A 209 33.44 8.38 40.19
C SER A 209 34.23 7.31 40.96
N GLU A 210 33.88 6.02 40.83
CA GLU A 210 34.60 4.88 41.46
C GLU A 210 35.49 4.11 40.45
N GLY A 211 35.48 4.49 39.17
CA GLY A 211 36.21 3.76 38.13
C GLY A 211 35.42 2.61 37.50
N GLU A 212 34.11 2.47 37.77
CA GLU A 212 33.27 1.48 37.07
C GLU A 212 32.93 1.99 35.65
N ASP A 213 33.29 1.21 34.63
CA ASP A 213 32.74 1.37 33.27
C ASP A 213 31.24 1.09 33.29
N ILE A 214 30.42 2.12 33.07
CA ILE A 214 29.01 1.99 32.72
C ILE A 214 28.92 1.79 31.20
N PRO A 215 28.50 0.61 30.70
CA PRO A 215 28.26 0.43 29.29
C PRO A 215 26.94 1.11 28.90
N LEU A 216 27.00 2.00 27.91
CA LEU A 216 25.85 2.72 27.39
C LEU A 216 25.24 1.95 26.21
N CYS A 217 23.91 2.00 26.08
CA CYS A 217 23.21 1.44 24.94
C CYS A 217 23.56 2.21 23.65
N THR A 218 24.13 1.57 22.63
CA THR A 218 24.56 2.25 21.40
C THR A 218 23.41 2.73 20.50
N GLN A 219 22.15 2.53 20.90
CA GLN A 219 20.95 3.01 20.21
C GLN A 219 20.25 4.17 20.91
N CYS A 220 20.55 4.44 22.20
CA CYS A 220 19.87 5.50 22.95
C CYS A 220 20.72 6.17 24.04
N HIS A 221 22.01 5.82 24.13
CA HIS A 221 23.03 6.34 25.05
C HIS A 221 22.71 6.28 26.56
N MET A 222 21.64 5.61 26.97
CA MET A 222 21.28 5.39 28.37
C MET A 222 22.01 4.15 28.96
N PRO A 223 22.31 4.13 30.28
CA PRO A 223 22.92 2.98 30.95
C PRO A 223 22.15 1.67 30.75
N VAL A 224 22.85 0.55 30.60
CA VAL A 224 22.20 -0.78 30.48
C VAL A 224 22.06 -1.46 31.85
N GLY A 225 20.85 -1.98 32.13
CA GLY A 225 20.48 -2.62 33.39
C GLY A 225 20.87 -4.10 33.47
N GLU A 226 19.95 -4.95 33.96
CA GLU A 226 20.22 -6.39 34.20
C GLU A 226 20.52 -7.21 32.94
N PHE A 227 20.01 -6.81 31.77
CA PHE A 227 20.19 -7.54 30.50
C PHE A 227 20.74 -6.66 29.38
N SER A 228 21.78 -7.15 28.72
CA SER A 228 22.39 -6.54 27.54
C SER A 228 22.53 -7.54 26.38
N TYR A 229 22.37 -7.05 25.16
CA TYR A 229 22.62 -7.79 23.92
C TYR A 229 23.75 -7.12 23.14
N GLN A 230 24.57 -7.92 22.46
CA GLN A 230 25.66 -7.39 21.63
C GLN A 230 25.11 -6.72 20.36
N GLY A 231 25.50 -5.47 20.10
CA GLY A 231 25.07 -4.69 18.93
C GLY A 231 25.84 -5.02 17.65
N ARG A 232 25.44 -4.36 16.53
CA ARG A 232 26.03 -4.53 15.18
C ARG A 232 27.55 -4.27 15.14
N GLU A 233 28.07 -3.41 16.00
CA GLU A 233 29.48 -2.96 16.04
C GLU A 233 30.45 -3.96 16.71
N GLY A 234 30.09 -5.25 16.71
CA GLY A 234 30.94 -6.31 17.27
C GLY A 234 31.03 -6.29 18.80
N LYS A 235 32.14 -6.82 19.33
CA LYS A 235 32.31 -7.21 20.75
C LYS A 235 32.30 -6.05 21.78
N LYS A 236 32.08 -4.80 21.38
CA LYS A 236 32.12 -3.61 22.25
C LYS A 236 30.81 -2.82 22.32
N GLY A 237 29.92 -2.95 21.34
CA GLY A 237 28.61 -2.31 21.36
C GLY A 237 27.60 -3.16 22.15
N CYS A 238 26.87 -2.55 23.08
CA CYS A 238 25.77 -3.21 23.79
C CYS A 238 24.46 -2.43 23.60
N VAL A 239 23.32 -3.12 23.71
CA VAL A 239 21.97 -2.52 23.62
C VAL A 239 21.01 -3.15 24.64
N HIS A 240 20.01 -2.38 25.07
CA HIS A 240 18.88 -2.88 25.87
C HIS A 240 18.07 -3.94 25.09
N SER A 241 17.36 -4.82 25.80
CA SER A 241 16.44 -5.81 25.24
C SER A 241 15.40 -5.19 24.28
N GLU A 242 14.85 -4.05 24.66
CA GLU A 242 13.85 -3.30 23.88
C GLU A 242 14.47 -2.67 22.62
N CYS A 243 15.65 -2.07 22.76
CA CYS A 243 16.38 -1.50 21.62
C CYS A 243 16.84 -2.60 20.64
N MET A 244 17.19 -3.79 21.15
CA MET A 244 17.44 -4.96 20.29
C MET A 244 16.16 -5.44 19.60
N ALA A 245 15.00 -5.48 20.29
CA ALA A 245 13.72 -5.79 19.66
C ALA A 245 13.38 -4.81 18.52
N GLN A 246 13.61 -3.51 18.74
CA GLN A 246 13.42 -2.46 17.75
C GLN A 246 14.38 -2.61 16.55
N VAL A 247 15.67 -2.89 16.78
CA VAL A 247 16.65 -3.14 15.71
C VAL A 247 16.28 -4.38 14.89
N LEU A 248 15.89 -5.48 15.54
CA LEU A 248 15.45 -6.70 14.85
C LEU A 248 14.18 -6.46 14.01
N ILE A 249 13.22 -5.67 14.50
CA ILE A 249 12.03 -5.26 13.73
C ILE A 249 12.40 -4.39 12.53
N GLN A 250 13.26 -3.37 12.72
CA GLN A 250 13.72 -2.53 11.63
C GLN A 250 14.49 -3.33 10.56
N ASP A 251 15.29 -4.30 10.98
CA ASP A 251 16.07 -5.13 10.07
C ASP A 251 15.18 -6.12 9.31
N ARG A 252 14.19 -6.77 9.96
CA ARG A 252 13.18 -7.57 9.26
C ARG A 252 12.32 -6.73 8.30
N GLN A 253 11.92 -5.52 8.70
CA GLN A 253 11.20 -4.62 7.80
C GLN A 253 12.06 -4.22 6.59
N ARG A 254 13.37 -3.94 6.77
CA ARG A 254 14.29 -3.66 5.66
C ARG A 254 14.47 -4.86 4.72
N GLU A 255 14.59 -6.07 5.27
CA GLU A 255 14.65 -7.31 4.47
C GLU A 255 13.38 -7.50 3.63
N GLU A 256 12.21 -7.30 4.24
CA GLU A 256 10.90 -7.40 3.60
C GLU A 256 10.69 -6.29 2.54
N ASP A 257 11.01 -5.04 2.86
CA ASP A 257 10.97 -3.91 1.92
C ASP A 257 11.89 -4.17 0.70
N CYS A 258 13.06 -4.76 0.92
CA CYS A 258 13.99 -5.13 -0.15
C CYS A 258 13.48 -6.33 -0.98
N ARG A 259 12.77 -7.30 -0.37
CA ARG A 259 12.10 -8.39 -1.06
C ARG A 259 10.97 -7.86 -1.94
N ALA A 260 10.04 -7.10 -1.35
CA ALA A 260 8.92 -6.48 -2.04
C ALA A 260 9.36 -5.59 -3.21
N LYS A 261 10.43 -4.79 -3.06
CA LYS A 261 10.99 -4.00 -4.17
C LYS A 261 11.48 -4.88 -5.34
N ARG A 262 12.18 -5.98 -5.07
CA ARG A 262 12.64 -6.93 -6.11
C ARG A 262 11.48 -7.62 -6.80
N GLU A 263 10.46 -8.03 -6.04
CA GLU A 263 9.24 -8.65 -6.58
C GLU A 263 8.42 -7.65 -7.41
N ASN A 264 8.29 -6.40 -6.98
CA ASN A 264 7.60 -5.36 -7.75
C ASN A 264 8.33 -5.00 -9.05
N ILE A 265 9.66 -4.98 -9.05
CA ILE A 265 10.46 -4.85 -10.29
C ILE A 265 10.23 -6.05 -11.21
N LYS A 266 10.19 -7.28 -10.69
CA LYS A 266 9.87 -8.48 -11.47
C LYS A 266 8.45 -8.43 -12.04
N LYS A 267 7.45 -8.07 -11.23
CA LYS A 267 6.05 -7.90 -11.65
C LYS A 267 5.92 -6.82 -12.73
N LEU A 268 6.61 -5.68 -12.59
CA LEU A 268 6.63 -4.63 -13.61
C LEU A 268 7.30 -5.09 -14.92
N LYS A 269 8.37 -5.91 -14.85
CA LYS A 269 8.94 -6.55 -16.05
C LYS A 269 7.92 -7.50 -16.69
N ASN A 270 7.33 -8.41 -15.91
CA ASN A 270 6.33 -9.36 -16.39
C ASN A 270 5.14 -8.64 -17.05
N ARG A 271 4.63 -7.54 -16.46
CA ARG A 271 3.54 -6.75 -17.05
C ARG A 271 3.88 -6.21 -18.45
N LYS A 272 5.14 -5.80 -18.68
CA LYS A 272 5.64 -5.41 -20.01
C LYS A 272 5.99 -6.57 -20.94
N GLU A 273 6.28 -7.76 -20.39
CA GLU A 273 6.75 -8.93 -21.13
C GLU A 273 5.61 -9.82 -21.65
N TYR A 274 4.45 -9.80 -20.99
CA TYR A 274 3.28 -10.66 -21.32
C TYR A 274 2.01 -9.84 -21.63
N ASP A 275 2.18 -8.55 -21.93
CA ASP A 275 1.13 -7.54 -22.19
C ASP A 275 -0.01 -7.51 -21.15
N ILE A 276 0.36 -7.24 -19.89
CA ILE A 276 -0.57 -7.27 -18.75
C ILE A 276 -0.71 -5.88 -18.14
N GLY A 277 -1.92 -5.35 -18.23
CA GLY A 277 -2.29 -3.99 -17.85
C GLY A 277 -3.25 -3.42 -18.87
N TRP A 278 -4.42 -2.98 -18.43
CA TRP A 278 -5.40 -2.32 -19.31
C TRP A 278 -4.82 -1.05 -19.93
N ARG A 279 -5.04 -0.86 -21.23
CA ARG A 279 -4.65 0.34 -21.98
C ARG A 279 -5.89 1.00 -22.56
N MET A 280 -5.91 2.33 -22.61
CA MET A 280 -7.07 3.07 -23.15
C MET A 280 -7.15 3.06 -24.67
N ASP A 281 -6.07 2.66 -25.36
CA ASP A 281 -6.02 2.51 -26.82
C ASP A 281 -6.61 1.17 -27.33
N SER A 282 -6.77 0.15 -26.47
CA SER A 282 -7.47 -1.10 -26.84
C SER A 282 -9.01 -0.99 -26.77
N VAL A 283 -9.54 0.17 -26.39
CA VAL A 283 -11.00 0.44 -26.35
C VAL A 283 -11.58 0.58 -27.77
N PRO A 284 -12.49 -0.30 -28.23
CA PRO A 284 -12.98 -0.24 -29.60
C PRO A 284 -13.85 1.00 -29.87
N LYS A 285 -13.52 1.78 -30.90
CA LYS A 285 -14.30 2.96 -31.31
C LYS A 285 -15.50 2.56 -32.19
N ASN A 286 -16.68 3.10 -31.89
CA ASN A 286 -17.93 2.77 -32.61
C ASN A 286 -18.01 3.33 -34.05
N GLN A 287 -17.36 4.45 -34.35
CA GLN A 287 -17.64 5.29 -35.52
C GLN A 287 -17.63 4.51 -36.86
N SER A 288 -16.55 3.79 -37.15
CA SER A 288 -16.40 3.04 -38.41
C SER A 288 -17.32 1.81 -38.50
N LEU A 289 -17.73 1.24 -37.37
CA LEU A 289 -18.71 0.14 -37.35
C LEU A 289 -20.14 0.68 -37.53
N ALA A 290 -20.47 1.84 -36.94
CA ALA A 290 -21.78 2.47 -37.06
C ALA A 290 -22.12 2.80 -38.52
N GLU A 291 -21.18 3.37 -39.27
CA GLU A 291 -21.33 3.66 -40.70
C GLU A 291 -21.62 2.38 -41.51
N ARG A 292 -20.80 1.34 -41.29
CA ARG A 292 -20.94 0.04 -41.96
C ARG A 292 -22.19 -0.74 -41.55
N MET A 293 -22.76 -0.45 -40.38
CA MET A 293 -24.05 -0.96 -39.90
C MET A 293 -25.25 -0.09 -40.37
N GLY A 294 -25.02 0.91 -41.22
CA GLY A 294 -26.06 1.71 -41.88
C GLY A 294 -26.37 3.07 -41.23
N CYS A 295 -25.63 3.48 -40.20
CA CYS A 295 -25.78 4.79 -39.56
C CYS A 295 -24.83 5.80 -40.25
N SER A 296 -25.33 6.48 -41.29
CA SER A 296 -24.54 7.41 -42.13
C SER A 296 -25.16 8.82 -42.14
N PRO A 297 -24.38 9.91 -41.88
CA PRO A 297 -23.03 9.89 -41.33
C PRO A 297 -22.92 9.14 -39.99
N ALA A 298 -21.71 8.64 -39.70
CA ALA A 298 -21.40 7.97 -38.46
C ALA A 298 -21.60 8.90 -37.25
N PRO A 299 -22.19 8.44 -36.13
CA PRO A 299 -22.18 9.19 -34.89
C PRO A 299 -20.75 9.43 -34.40
N GLU A 300 -20.43 10.67 -34.03
CA GLU A 300 -19.16 11.00 -33.35
C GLU A 300 -19.13 10.46 -31.91
N GLY A 301 -20.30 10.40 -31.26
CA GLY A 301 -20.47 9.97 -29.88
C GLY A 301 -21.03 8.56 -29.69
N LEU A 302 -21.98 8.44 -28.76
CA LEU A 302 -22.51 7.14 -28.32
C LEU A 302 -23.49 6.54 -29.35
N CYS A 303 -23.49 5.22 -29.45
CA CYS A 303 -24.40 4.47 -30.33
C CYS A 303 -25.38 3.63 -29.50
N CYS A 304 -26.63 3.54 -29.96
CA CYS A 304 -27.68 2.68 -29.42
C CYS A 304 -28.28 1.81 -30.54
N LEU A 305 -29.17 0.87 -30.17
CA LEU A 305 -29.95 0.08 -31.12
C LEU A 305 -31.43 0.46 -31.04
N VAL A 306 -32.08 0.58 -32.19
CA VAL A 306 -33.53 0.83 -32.29
C VAL A 306 -34.19 -0.32 -33.03
N LEU A 307 -35.28 -0.84 -32.45
CA LEU A 307 -36.06 -1.94 -32.99
C LEU A 307 -37.28 -1.41 -33.77
N ASP A 308 -37.41 -1.78 -35.04
CA ASP A 308 -38.68 -1.63 -35.76
C ASP A 308 -39.60 -2.80 -35.36
N GLU A 309 -40.68 -2.51 -34.64
CA GLU A 309 -41.65 -3.53 -34.20
C GLU A 309 -42.32 -4.26 -35.36
N ALA A 310 -42.62 -3.54 -36.46
CA ALA A 310 -43.44 -4.03 -37.56
C ALA A 310 -42.64 -4.88 -38.54
N SER A 311 -41.42 -4.47 -38.89
CA SER A 311 -40.52 -5.31 -39.72
C SER A 311 -39.69 -6.31 -38.90
N ARG A 312 -39.64 -6.14 -37.57
CA ARG A 312 -38.71 -6.80 -36.62
C ARG A 312 -37.22 -6.58 -36.93
N THR A 313 -36.87 -5.56 -37.74
CA THR A 313 -35.47 -5.22 -38.05
C THR A 313 -34.86 -4.32 -36.97
N VAL A 314 -33.53 -4.22 -36.97
CA VAL A 314 -32.78 -3.43 -35.98
C VAL A 314 -31.79 -2.53 -36.71
N LYS A 315 -31.77 -1.26 -36.32
CA LYS A 315 -30.85 -0.23 -36.85
C LYS A 315 -29.95 0.29 -35.72
N VAL A 316 -28.75 0.72 -36.08
CA VAL A 316 -27.90 1.54 -35.20
C VAL A 316 -28.37 2.99 -35.30
N ALA A 317 -28.36 3.71 -34.17
CA ALA A 317 -28.65 5.13 -34.09
C ALA A 317 -27.71 5.82 -33.09
N ALA A 318 -27.59 7.14 -33.18
CA ALA A 318 -26.84 7.93 -32.21
C ALA A 318 -27.60 8.03 -30.86
N THR A 319 -26.92 8.33 -29.76
CA THR A 319 -27.58 8.65 -28.48
C THR A 319 -26.75 9.59 -27.60
N LEU A 320 -27.41 10.29 -26.68
CA LEU A 320 -26.81 11.01 -25.55
C LEU A 320 -27.16 10.35 -24.19
N GLU A 321 -27.67 9.11 -24.21
CA GLU A 321 -28.21 8.42 -23.03
C GLU A 321 -27.27 7.26 -22.62
N PRO A 322 -26.46 7.40 -21.55
CA PRO A 322 -25.43 6.41 -21.18
C PRO A 322 -25.95 5.00 -20.86
N SER A 323 -27.21 4.89 -20.46
CA SER A 323 -27.89 3.62 -20.24
C SER A 323 -28.24 2.88 -21.54
N ALA A 324 -28.50 3.62 -22.63
CA ALA A 324 -28.78 3.08 -23.97
C ALA A 324 -27.50 2.77 -24.80
N ALA A 325 -26.34 3.24 -24.34
CA ALA A 325 -25.07 3.10 -25.06
C ALA A 325 -24.61 1.63 -25.18
N ILE A 326 -24.15 1.27 -26.37
CA ILE A 326 -23.59 -0.03 -26.75
C ILE A 326 -22.22 0.18 -27.42
N ASN A 327 -21.23 -0.64 -27.06
CA ASN A 327 -20.04 -0.83 -27.88
C ASN A 327 -20.35 -1.81 -29.03
N LEU A 328 -20.20 -1.36 -30.27
CA LEU A 328 -20.60 -2.12 -31.45
C LEU A 328 -19.68 -3.32 -31.73
N GLU A 329 -18.39 -3.22 -31.44
CA GLU A 329 -17.46 -4.34 -31.62
C GLU A 329 -17.77 -5.48 -30.64
N TYR A 330 -17.97 -5.14 -29.36
CA TYR A 330 -18.40 -6.09 -28.33
C TYR A 330 -19.74 -6.75 -28.71
N LEU A 331 -20.68 -5.98 -29.29
CA LEU A 331 -21.96 -6.52 -29.78
C LEU A 331 -21.78 -7.50 -30.94
N LEU A 332 -20.97 -7.15 -31.95
CA LEU A 332 -20.73 -8.01 -33.13
C LEU A 332 -20.04 -9.31 -32.73
N LEU A 333 -19.04 -9.25 -31.86
CA LEU A 333 -18.33 -10.43 -31.33
C LEU A 333 -19.25 -11.28 -30.44
N ALA A 334 -20.04 -10.69 -29.54
CA ALA A 334 -21.01 -11.41 -28.72
C ALA A 334 -22.12 -12.09 -29.56
N LEU A 335 -22.63 -11.42 -30.60
CA LEU A 335 -23.57 -12.00 -31.58
C LEU A 335 -22.95 -13.21 -32.29
N LYS A 336 -21.67 -13.13 -32.69
CA LYS A 336 -20.93 -14.24 -33.29
C LYS A 336 -20.77 -15.42 -32.31
N VAL A 337 -20.52 -15.17 -31.02
CA VAL A 337 -20.52 -16.23 -29.99
C VAL A 337 -21.90 -16.86 -29.83
N ARG A 338 -22.97 -16.07 -29.59
CA ARG A 338 -24.33 -16.59 -29.39
C ARG A 338 -24.84 -17.37 -30.61
N LYS A 339 -24.45 -16.98 -31.83
CA LYS A 339 -24.76 -17.71 -33.09
C LYS A 339 -23.98 -19.02 -33.26
N THR A 340 -22.71 -19.09 -32.83
CA THR A 340 -21.83 -20.24 -33.12
C THR A 340 -21.70 -21.24 -31.97
N ALA A 341 -21.92 -20.81 -30.73
CA ALA A 341 -21.77 -21.62 -29.52
C ALA A 341 -23.01 -21.62 -28.61
N HIS A 342 -24.08 -20.88 -28.96
CA HIS A 342 -25.36 -20.81 -28.23
C HIS A 342 -25.24 -20.43 -26.75
N ARG A 343 -24.26 -19.59 -26.43
CA ARG A 343 -23.90 -19.09 -25.10
C ARG A 343 -23.31 -17.68 -25.21
N GLU A 344 -22.87 -17.13 -24.08
CA GLU A 344 -22.14 -15.86 -24.01
C GLU A 344 -20.60 -16.06 -24.01
N PRO A 345 -19.81 -15.01 -24.29
CA PRO A 345 -18.35 -15.07 -24.20
C PRO A 345 -17.85 -15.52 -22.81
N LEU A 346 -16.73 -16.25 -22.79
CA LEU A 346 -16.15 -16.76 -21.55
C LEU A 346 -14.63 -16.65 -21.51
N PHE A 347 -14.09 -16.48 -20.31
CA PHE A 347 -12.66 -16.51 -20.02
C PHE A 347 -12.30 -17.23 -18.71
N SER A 348 -11.10 -17.81 -18.66
CA SER A 348 -10.42 -18.22 -17.43
C SER A 348 -8.89 -18.14 -17.54
N LEU A 349 -8.24 -17.95 -16.39
CA LEU A 349 -6.81 -18.23 -16.17
C LEU A 349 -6.67 -19.53 -15.38
N ASP A 350 -6.18 -20.58 -16.05
CA ASP A 350 -6.04 -21.92 -15.47
C ASP A 350 -4.58 -22.40 -15.42
N PRO A 351 -4.18 -23.19 -14.41
CA PRO A 351 -2.83 -23.74 -14.32
C PRO A 351 -2.58 -24.79 -15.42
N VAL A 352 -1.46 -24.67 -16.15
CA VAL A 352 -1.06 -25.64 -17.20
C VAL A 352 -0.82 -27.05 -16.64
N ASP A 353 -0.25 -27.15 -15.43
CA ASP A 353 -0.20 -28.37 -14.63
C ASP A 353 -0.93 -28.19 -13.29
N PRO A 354 -2.20 -28.63 -13.19
CA PRO A 354 -2.97 -28.60 -11.94
C PRO A 354 -2.41 -29.47 -10.79
N GLN A 355 -1.38 -30.28 -11.02
CA GLN A 355 -0.69 -31.06 -9.99
C GLN A 355 0.56 -30.35 -9.44
N ASN A 356 1.01 -29.26 -10.07
CA ASN A 356 2.26 -28.54 -9.77
C ASN A 356 2.03 -27.02 -9.64
N LEU A 357 1.04 -26.66 -8.82
CA LEU A 357 0.52 -25.31 -8.62
C LEU A 357 1.50 -24.28 -8.01
N GLU A 358 2.77 -24.64 -7.80
CA GLU A 358 3.82 -23.72 -7.29
C GLU A 358 4.77 -23.23 -8.39
N LYS A 359 4.73 -23.85 -9.58
CA LYS A 359 5.74 -23.64 -10.65
C LYS A 359 5.16 -23.66 -12.06
N THR A 360 3.92 -24.10 -12.23
CA THR A 360 3.22 -24.04 -13.52
C THR A 360 2.99 -22.59 -13.97
N PRO A 361 3.14 -22.26 -15.27
CA PRO A 361 2.51 -21.07 -15.81
C PRO A 361 0.98 -21.19 -15.76
N GLN A 362 0.29 -20.06 -15.93
CA GLN A 362 -1.15 -19.99 -16.16
C GLN A 362 -1.41 -19.87 -17.66
N LYS A 363 -2.52 -20.42 -18.13
CA LYS A 363 -2.97 -20.36 -19.50
C LYS A 363 -4.20 -19.47 -19.63
N LYS A 364 -4.21 -18.60 -20.64
CA LYS A 364 -5.40 -17.86 -21.09
C LYS A 364 -6.34 -18.86 -21.80
N VAL A 365 -7.52 -19.09 -21.24
CA VAL A 365 -8.53 -20.02 -21.78
C VAL A 365 -9.78 -19.23 -22.18
N TYR A 366 -10.11 -19.29 -23.46
CA TYR A 366 -11.26 -18.59 -24.06
C TYR A 366 -12.30 -19.58 -24.57
N GLU A 367 -13.58 -19.33 -24.32
CA GLU A 367 -14.68 -20.04 -24.98
C GLU A 367 -15.61 -19.05 -25.70
N PRO A 368 -15.68 -19.06 -27.05
CA PRO A 368 -14.88 -19.84 -27.99
C PRO A 368 -13.40 -19.42 -28.06
N ALA A 369 -12.52 -20.36 -28.42
CA ALA A 369 -11.07 -20.13 -28.48
C ALA A 369 -10.64 -19.01 -29.45
N TRP A 370 -11.45 -18.68 -30.46
CA TRP A 370 -11.17 -17.58 -31.42
C TRP A 370 -11.33 -16.17 -30.82
N LEU A 371 -11.79 -16.03 -29.56
CA LEU A 371 -11.78 -14.74 -28.86
C LEU A 371 -10.36 -14.30 -28.43
N ALA A 372 -9.38 -15.21 -28.41
CA ALA A 372 -7.99 -14.87 -28.11
C ALA A 372 -7.48 -13.79 -29.07
N GLY A 373 -6.80 -12.77 -28.56
CA GLY A 373 -6.35 -11.59 -29.32
C GLY A 373 -7.44 -10.56 -29.67
N THR A 374 -8.73 -10.90 -29.60
CA THR A 374 -9.81 -9.92 -29.86
C THR A 374 -9.97 -8.96 -28.68
N SER A 375 -10.54 -7.76 -28.91
CA SER A 375 -10.86 -6.80 -27.85
C SER A 375 -11.72 -7.39 -26.72
N VAL A 376 -12.65 -8.30 -27.07
CA VAL A 376 -13.46 -9.06 -26.10
C VAL A 376 -12.62 -10.07 -25.31
N GLY A 377 -11.60 -10.66 -25.92
CA GLY A 377 -10.63 -11.51 -25.23
C GLY A 377 -9.71 -10.72 -24.29
N ASP A 378 -9.22 -9.56 -24.71
CA ASP A 378 -8.37 -8.68 -23.91
C ASP A 378 -9.13 -8.16 -22.68
N VAL A 379 -10.29 -7.50 -22.85
CA VAL A 379 -11.04 -6.94 -21.70
C VAL A 379 -11.44 -8.00 -20.67
N MET A 380 -11.76 -9.23 -21.09
CA MET A 380 -12.01 -10.33 -20.15
C MET A 380 -10.75 -10.76 -19.40
N PHE A 381 -9.61 -10.86 -20.08
CA PHE A 381 -8.33 -11.20 -19.45
C PHE A 381 -7.85 -10.12 -18.49
N GLN A 382 -7.77 -8.87 -18.94
CA GLN A 382 -7.25 -7.76 -18.15
C GLN A 382 -8.14 -7.50 -16.92
N ALA A 383 -9.48 -7.62 -17.05
CA ALA A 383 -10.37 -7.49 -15.90
C ALA A 383 -10.18 -8.62 -14.88
N ASP A 384 -10.13 -9.88 -15.32
CA ASP A 384 -9.95 -11.05 -14.47
C ASP A 384 -8.59 -11.07 -13.75
N TYR A 385 -7.53 -10.60 -14.42
CA TYR A 385 -6.21 -10.41 -13.84
C TYR A 385 -6.21 -9.24 -12.83
N PHE A 386 -6.82 -8.09 -13.18
CA PHE A 386 -6.96 -6.94 -12.28
C PHE A 386 -7.74 -7.27 -11.00
N LEU A 387 -8.81 -8.08 -11.10
CA LEU A 387 -9.56 -8.59 -9.94
C LEU A 387 -8.65 -9.40 -9.00
N LYS A 388 -7.81 -10.28 -9.56
CA LYS A 388 -6.83 -11.07 -8.80
C LYS A 388 -5.77 -10.18 -8.16
N GLU A 389 -5.24 -9.19 -8.87
CA GLU A 389 -4.25 -8.25 -8.30
C GLU A 389 -4.83 -7.37 -7.18
N LEU A 390 -6.10 -6.98 -7.26
CA LEU A 390 -6.81 -6.36 -6.13
C LEU A 390 -7.01 -7.33 -4.96
N ALA A 391 -7.46 -8.57 -5.21
CA ALA A 391 -7.62 -9.58 -4.16
C ALA A 391 -6.29 -9.85 -3.41
N LEU A 392 -5.18 -9.84 -4.15
CA LEU A 392 -3.81 -9.97 -3.66
C LEU A 392 -3.23 -8.70 -3.00
N GLY A 393 -3.94 -7.57 -3.06
CA GLY A 393 -3.48 -6.30 -2.50
C GLY A 393 -2.21 -5.76 -3.18
N GLU A 394 -2.09 -5.93 -4.50
CA GLU A 394 -1.04 -5.33 -5.34
C GLU A 394 -1.26 -3.83 -5.58
N TYR A 395 -2.54 -3.42 -5.61
CA TYR A 395 -2.99 -2.05 -5.87
C TYR A 395 -3.72 -1.48 -4.66
N ASP A 396 -3.68 -0.15 -4.52
CA ASP A 396 -4.58 0.57 -3.63
C ASP A 396 -6.05 0.32 -4.00
N MET A 397 -6.89 0.21 -2.98
CA MET A 397 -8.30 -0.17 -3.17
C MET A 397 -9.09 0.94 -3.88
N PRO A 398 -9.89 0.62 -4.93
CA PRO A 398 -10.66 1.59 -5.69
C PRO A 398 -11.81 2.23 -4.91
N VAL A 399 -12.07 1.80 -3.67
CA VAL A 399 -13.06 2.35 -2.75
C VAL A 399 -12.47 2.43 -1.35
N VAL A 400 -12.63 3.57 -0.69
CA VAL A 400 -12.02 3.86 0.63
C VAL A 400 -12.50 2.86 1.68
N GLY A 401 -11.57 2.31 2.46
CA GLY A 401 -11.84 1.33 3.52
C GLY A 401 -12.32 -0.05 3.03
N MET A 402 -12.34 -0.31 1.73
CA MET A 402 -12.37 -1.68 1.22
C MET A 402 -11.04 -2.38 1.56
N LEU A 403 -11.07 -3.70 1.76
CA LEU A 403 -9.93 -4.50 2.23
C LEU A 403 -9.70 -5.69 1.30
N SER A 404 -8.43 -6.00 1.01
CA SER A 404 -8.03 -7.15 0.19
C SER A 404 -8.27 -8.49 0.90
N VAL A 405 -8.12 -9.59 0.17
CA VAL A 405 -8.19 -10.94 0.73
C VAL A 405 -7.07 -11.19 1.74
N PHE A 406 -5.88 -10.60 1.54
CA PHE A 406 -4.80 -10.59 2.55
C PHE A 406 -5.22 -9.86 3.82
N ASP A 407 -5.71 -8.63 3.71
CA ASP A 407 -6.06 -7.80 4.87
C ASP A 407 -7.13 -8.49 5.75
N TRP A 408 -8.11 -9.14 5.11
CA TRP A 408 -9.09 -9.98 5.81
C TRP A 408 -8.50 -11.25 6.43
N SER A 409 -7.49 -11.85 5.81
CA SER A 409 -6.82 -13.06 6.29
C SER A 409 -5.95 -12.76 7.51
N GLU A 410 -5.15 -11.69 7.46
CA GLU A 410 -4.37 -11.15 8.58
C GLU A 410 -5.29 -10.83 9.78
N MET A 411 -6.41 -10.14 9.54
CA MET A 411 -7.38 -9.78 10.58
C MET A 411 -8.16 -10.97 11.16
N SER A 412 -8.32 -12.07 10.42
CA SER A 412 -9.14 -13.20 10.86
C SER A 412 -8.40 -14.17 11.79
N GLY A 413 -7.06 -14.11 11.85
CA GLY A 413 -6.25 -14.77 12.88
C GLY A 413 -6.33 -16.30 12.96
N ARG A 414 -6.72 -16.98 11.88
CA ARG A 414 -6.94 -18.44 11.84
C ARG A 414 -5.80 -19.18 11.16
N ASP A 415 -5.22 -20.15 11.87
CA ASP A 415 -4.30 -21.17 11.34
C ASP A 415 -5.03 -22.21 10.47
N LYS A 416 -5.69 -21.76 9.40
CA LYS A 416 -6.36 -22.63 8.43
C LYS A 416 -5.97 -22.25 7.01
N THR A 417 -5.22 -23.12 6.37
CA THR A 417 -5.10 -23.19 4.91
C THR A 417 -6.48 -23.41 4.29
N TRP A 418 -6.78 -22.65 3.24
CA TRP A 418 -7.94 -22.83 2.37
C TRP A 418 -7.50 -22.59 0.92
N ALA A 419 -8.36 -22.85 -0.05
CA ALA A 419 -8.13 -22.55 -1.46
C ALA A 419 -9.42 -22.03 -2.09
N GLY A 420 -9.39 -21.30 -3.20
CA GLY A 420 -10.62 -20.88 -3.85
C GLY A 420 -10.47 -19.86 -4.97
N ARG A 421 -11.43 -19.84 -5.91
CA ARG A 421 -11.47 -18.89 -7.03
C ARG A 421 -12.32 -17.67 -6.67
N GLU A 422 -12.01 -16.57 -7.33
CA GLU A 422 -12.90 -15.42 -7.50
C GLU A 422 -13.07 -15.13 -9.00
N TRP A 423 -14.28 -14.77 -9.42
CA TRP A 423 -14.61 -14.50 -10.82
C TRP A 423 -15.78 -13.51 -10.98
N PHE A 424 -15.86 -12.83 -12.13
CA PHE A 424 -16.97 -11.93 -12.44
C PHE A 424 -18.23 -12.68 -12.88
N VAL A 425 -19.40 -12.22 -12.43
CA VAL A 425 -20.70 -12.77 -12.81
C VAL A 425 -21.73 -11.68 -13.14
N VAL A 426 -22.66 -11.99 -14.04
CA VAL A 426 -23.92 -11.24 -14.18
C VAL A 426 -24.89 -11.66 -13.06
N LYS A 427 -25.33 -10.71 -12.22
CA LYS A 427 -26.32 -10.90 -11.13
C LYS A 427 -27.75 -10.54 -11.54
N LYS A 428 -27.92 -9.59 -12.47
CA LYS A 428 -29.20 -9.25 -13.12
C LYS A 428 -28.95 -8.89 -14.58
N ALA A 429 -29.84 -9.30 -15.49
CA ALA A 429 -29.92 -8.80 -16.86
C ALA A 429 -31.38 -8.62 -17.29
N GLU A 430 -31.66 -7.52 -17.98
CA GLU A 430 -32.93 -7.23 -18.65
C GLU A 430 -32.69 -6.28 -19.84
N VAL A 431 -33.64 -6.21 -20.77
CA VAL A 431 -33.68 -5.19 -21.84
C VAL A 431 -35.00 -4.44 -21.72
N ARG A 432 -34.94 -3.11 -21.68
CA ARG A 432 -36.10 -2.22 -21.68
C ARG A 432 -36.23 -1.55 -23.04
N ALA A 433 -37.38 -0.96 -23.33
CA ALA A 433 -37.59 -0.16 -24.54
C ALA A 433 -38.06 1.26 -24.19
N ALA A 434 -37.55 2.25 -24.92
CA ALA A 434 -38.02 3.64 -24.89
C ALA A 434 -39.19 3.87 -25.86
N ASP A 435 -39.85 5.03 -25.75
CA ASP A 435 -41.01 5.43 -26.57
C ASP A 435 -40.71 5.53 -28.09
N ASP A 436 -39.44 5.58 -28.49
CA ASP A 436 -38.97 5.50 -29.89
C ASP A 436 -38.50 4.10 -30.31
N ASN A 437 -38.73 3.09 -29.47
CA ASN A 437 -38.24 1.72 -29.57
C ASN A 437 -36.70 1.55 -29.49
N THR A 438 -35.99 2.51 -28.88
CA THR A 438 -34.58 2.30 -28.49
C THR A 438 -34.48 1.20 -27.43
N LEU A 439 -33.61 0.22 -27.66
CA LEU A 439 -33.36 -0.91 -26.77
C LEU A 439 -32.30 -0.52 -25.73
N ILE A 440 -32.68 -0.57 -24.46
CA ILE A 440 -31.85 -0.15 -23.32
C ILE A 440 -31.42 -1.40 -22.53
N PRO A 441 -30.14 -1.82 -22.58
CA PRO A 441 -29.64 -2.92 -21.76
C PRO A 441 -29.50 -2.48 -20.31
N HIS A 442 -29.96 -3.30 -19.36
CA HIS A 442 -29.70 -3.08 -17.95
C HIS A 442 -29.09 -4.34 -17.32
N VAL A 443 -27.87 -4.18 -16.81
CA VAL A 443 -27.11 -5.26 -16.15
C VAL A 443 -26.75 -4.84 -14.72
N LYS A 444 -26.73 -5.80 -13.81
CA LYS A 444 -26.06 -5.65 -12.51
C LYS A 444 -25.00 -6.73 -12.41
N MET A 445 -23.73 -6.32 -12.37
CA MET A 445 -22.57 -7.21 -12.26
C MET A 445 -22.24 -7.52 -10.79
N GLY A 446 -21.35 -8.48 -10.57
CA GLY A 446 -20.76 -8.76 -9.28
C GLY A 446 -19.58 -9.71 -9.39
N VAL A 447 -19.06 -10.14 -8.25
CA VAL A 447 -18.03 -11.17 -8.10
C VAL A 447 -18.62 -12.35 -7.33
N GLU A 448 -18.19 -13.56 -7.65
CA GLU A 448 -18.44 -14.76 -6.84
C GLU A 448 -17.15 -15.40 -6.36
N ALA A 449 -17.22 -16.02 -5.18
CA ALA A 449 -16.12 -16.74 -4.56
C ALA A 449 -16.54 -18.20 -4.28
N ARG A 450 -15.66 -19.16 -4.61
CA ARG A 450 -15.83 -20.59 -4.29
C ARG A 450 -14.57 -21.16 -3.67
N GLU A 451 -14.73 -22.01 -2.66
CA GLU A 451 -13.64 -22.72 -1.99
C GLU A 451 -13.26 -23.95 -2.82
N GLN A 452 -11.97 -24.15 -3.11
CA GLN A 452 -11.52 -25.33 -3.83
C GLN A 452 -11.21 -26.48 -2.88
N ILE A 453 -11.81 -27.64 -3.17
CA ILE A 453 -11.68 -28.84 -2.35
C ILE A 453 -11.08 -29.96 -3.20
N VAL A 454 -10.00 -30.57 -2.71
CA VAL A 454 -9.40 -31.75 -3.34
C VAL A 454 -10.33 -32.95 -3.11
N THR A 455 -10.85 -33.51 -4.20
CA THR A 455 -11.71 -34.70 -4.21
C THR A 455 -11.01 -35.89 -4.88
N LYS A 456 -11.68 -37.05 -4.92
CA LYS A 456 -11.21 -38.24 -5.65
C LYS A 456 -11.14 -38.04 -7.18
N LYS A 457 -11.64 -36.94 -7.73
CA LYS A 457 -11.57 -36.60 -9.18
C LYS A 457 -10.54 -35.51 -9.51
N GLY A 458 -9.93 -34.87 -8.50
CA GLY A 458 -9.19 -33.62 -8.64
C GLY A 458 -9.81 -32.50 -7.80
N LEU A 459 -9.44 -31.25 -8.07
CA LEU A 459 -10.03 -30.06 -7.45
C LEU A 459 -11.48 -29.88 -7.94
N GLU A 460 -12.42 -29.70 -7.02
CA GLU A 460 -13.82 -29.32 -7.32
C GLU A 460 -14.16 -28.00 -6.58
N ASP A 461 -14.87 -27.08 -7.24
CA ASP A 461 -15.23 -25.75 -6.72
C ASP A 461 -16.50 -25.79 -5.85
N ALA A 462 -16.35 -25.74 -4.52
CA ALA A 462 -17.45 -25.72 -3.54
C ALA A 462 -17.90 -24.29 -3.16
N ALA A 463 -19.15 -24.11 -2.77
CA ALA A 463 -19.65 -22.79 -2.39
C ALA A 463 -19.05 -22.30 -1.05
N VAL A 464 -18.56 -21.05 -0.98
CA VAL A 464 -18.12 -20.46 0.29
C VAL A 464 -19.33 -20.17 1.19
N THR A 465 -19.64 -21.15 2.05
CA THR A 465 -20.77 -21.08 3.00
C THR A 465 -20.47 -20.16 4.18
N ALA A 466 -19.21 -20.09 4.64
CA ALA A 466 -18.81 -19.28 5.78
C ALA A 466 -18.81 -17.77 5.46
N THR A 467 -19.76 -17.03 6.03
CA THR A 467 -19.86 -15.55 5.93
C THR A 467 -18.62 -14.79 6.42
N ASN A 468 -17.79 -15.43 7.25
CA ASN A 468 -16.55 -14.85 7.77
C ASN A 468 -15.29 -15.22 6.95
N HIS A 469 -15.43 -15.84 5.78
CA HIS A 469 -14.30 -16.23 4.93
C HIS A 469 -13.69 -15.01 4.19
N PRO A 470 -12.35 -14.88 4.07
CA PRO A 470 -11.70 -13.75 3.40
C PRO A 470 -12.19 -13.49 1.97
N LEU A 471 -12.18 -14.50 1.09
CA LEU A 471 -12.72 -14.35 -0.28
C LEU A 471 -14.15 -13.82 -0.29
N LYS A 472 -15.02 -14.37 0.57
CA LYS A 472 -16.43 -13.97 0.59
C LYS A 472 -16.59 -12.51 0.99
N LYS A 473 -15.82 -12.03 1.98
CA LYS A 473 -15.83 -10.62 2.36
C LYS A 473 -15.33 -9.71 1.23
N PHE A 474 -14.32 -10.13 0.47
CA PHE A 474 -13.83 -9.38 -0.68
C PHE A 474 -14.85 -9.36 -1.83
N ALA A 475 -15.34 -10.53 -2.26
CA ALA A 475 -16.35 -10.67 -3.31
C ALA A 475 -17.69 -9.98 -2.98
N ASP A 476 -18.18 -10.08 -1.74
CA ASP A 476 -19.39 -9.39 -1.29
C ASP A 476 -19.17 -7.85 -1.29
N ALA A 477 -18.00 -7.38 -0.83
CA ALA A 477 -17.64 -5.95 -0.86
C ALA A 477 -17.48 -5.41 -2.28
N PHE A 478 -16.78 -6.14 -3.17
CA PHE A 478 -16.63 -5.80 -4.58
C PHE A 478 -18.01 -5.75 -5.26
N THR A 479 -18.87 -6.75 -5.05
CA THR A 479 -20.23 -6.78 -5.61
C THR A 479 -21.08 -5.59 -5.12
N ARG A 480 -21.02 -5.27 -3.83
CA ARG A 480 -21.72 -4.11 -3.25
C ARG A 480 -21.27 -2.80 -3.91
N ASN A 481 -19.96 -2.65 -4.04
CA ASN A 481 -19.28 -1.44 -4.49
C ASN A 481 -19.14 -1.36 -6.03
N PHE A 482 -19.54 -2.38 -6.79
CA PHE A 482 -19.17 -2.60 -8.20
C PHE A 482 -19.31 -1.35 -9.07
N ASP A 483 -20.41 -0.62 -8.94
CA ASP A 483 -20.68 0.55 -9.77
C ASP A 483 -19.67 1.69 -9.55
N VAL A 484 -19.24 1.95 -8.31
CA VAL A 484 -18.20 2.94 -8.02
C VAL A 484 -16.82 2.45 -8.47
N ILE A 485 -16.57 1.14 -8.43
CA ILE A 485 -15.37 0.54 -9.01
C ILE A 485 -15.39 0.73 -10.53
N ALA A 486 -16.52 0.48 -11.19
CA ALA A 486 -16.72 0.68 -12.62
C ALA A 486 -16.73 2.16 -13.05
N GLU A 487 -17.06 3.12 -12.18
CA GLU A 487 -16.84 4.55 -12.49
C GLU A 487 -15.39 5.01 -12.28
N ARG A 488 -14.55 4.24 -11.59
CA ARG A 488 -13.12 4.56 -11.36
C ARG A 488 -12.16 3.76 -12.23
N LYS A 489 -12.52 2.53 -12.60
CA LYS A 489 -11.65 1.57 -13.28
C LYS A 489 -12.17 1.20 -14.67
N SER A 490 -11.49 1.69 -15.70
CA SER A 490 -11.86 1.52 -17.11
C SER A 490 -12.01 0.05 -17.52
N VAL A 491 -11.10 -0.82 -17.08
CA VAL A 491 -11.19 -2.27 -17.35
C VAL A 491 -12.47 -2.91 -16.79
N VAL A 492 -12.95 -2.42 -15.63
CA VAL A 492 -14.21 -2.89 -14.99
C VAL A 492 -15.43 -2.23 -15.65
N PHE A 493 -15.28 -0.99 -16.12
CA PHE A 493 -16.28 -0.32 -16.96
C PHE A 493 -16.51 -1.09 -18.27
N HIS A 494 -15.47 -1.35 -19.05
CA HIS A 494 -15.61 -2.03 -20.33
C HIS A 494 -16.04 -3.49 -20.20
N LEU A 495 -15.73 -4.18 -19.09
CA LEU A 495 -16.34 -5.47 -18.79
C LEU A 495 -17.87 -5.36 -18.57
N ARG A 496 -18.36 -4.29 -17.93
CA ARG A 496 -19.80 -4.01 -17.79
C ARG A 496 -20.44 -3.69 -19.15
N GLU A 497 -19.75 -2.98 -20.03
CA GLU A 497 -20.24 -2.70 -21.39
C GLU A 497 -20.23 -3.95 -22.29
N LEU A 498 -19.27 -4.85 -22.14
CA LEU A 498 -19.29 -6.18 -22.76
C LEU A 498 -20.47 -7.02 -22.24
N ALA A 499 -20.80 -6.91 -20.95
CA ALA A 499 -21.99 -7.56 -20.40
C ALA A 499 -23.30 -6.96 -20.98
N LYS A 500 -23.41 -5.63 -21.13
CA LYS A 500 -24.54 -4.98 -21.85
C LYS A 500 -24.64 -5.51 -23.29
N ALA A 501 -23.53 -5.56 -24.02
CA ALA A 501 -23.47 -6.04 -25.40
C ALA A 501 -23.86 -7.52 -25.52
N SER A 502 -23.48 -8.36 -24.55
CA SER A 502 -23.86 -9.78 -24.48
C SER A 502 -25.35 -9.96 -24.17
N VAL A 503 -25.91 -9.15 -23.26
CA VAL A 503 -27.36 -9.09 -22.97
C VAL A 503 -28.16 -8.69 -24.21
N MET A 504 -27.68 -7.70 -24.95
CA MET A 504 -28.29 -7.27 -26.21
C MET A 504 -28.19 -8.37 -27.27
N ALA A 505 -27.01 -8.98 -27.46
CA ALA A 505 -26.83 -10.08 -28.40
C ALA A 505 -27.78 -11.28 -28.13
N LYS A 506 -27.96 -11.66 -26.86
CA LYS A 506 -28.92 -12.69 -26.46
C LYS A 506 -30.37 -12.25 -26.71
N TYR A 507 -30.77 -11.03 -26.34
CA TYR A 507 -32.12 -10.52 -26.62
C TYR A 507 -32.46 -10.53 -28.12
N LEU A 508 -31.53 -10.09 -28.96
CA LEU A 508 -31.72 -10.03 -30.41
C LEU A 508 -31.91 -11.42 -31.04
N VAL A 509 -31.15 -12.42 -30.57
CA VAL A 509 -31.27 -13.82 -31.03
C VAL A 509 -32.52 -14.49 -30.46
N ASP A 510 -32.71 -14.45 -29.14
CA ASP A 510 -33.78 -15.17 -28.44
C ASP A 510 -35.17 -14.58 -28.78
N SER A 511 -35.28 -13.27 -29.04
CA SER A 511 -36.51 -12.60 -29.53
C SER A 511 -36.71 -12.67 -31.06
N LYS A 512 -35.79 -13.30 -31.80
CA LYS A 512 -35.82 -13.47 -33.27
C LYS A 512 -35.90 -12.14 -34.04
N ALA A 513 -35.08 -11.18 -33.66
CA ALA A 513 -34.90 -9.95 -34.43
C ALA A 513 -34.26 -10.23 -35.80
N ARG A 514 -34.66 -9.49 -36.83
CA ARG A 514 -34.09 -9.56 -38.19
C ARG A 514 -32.87 -8.67 -38.28
N LEU A 515 -31.72 -9.23 -37.93
CA LEU A 515 -30.41 -8.58 -38.07
C LEU A 515 -29.93 -8.68 -39.53
N ASP A 516 -29.22 -7.65 -39.99
CA ASP A 516 -28.64 -7.67 -41.33
C ASP A 516 -27.50 -8.73 -41.43
N PRO A 517 -27.45 -9.57 -42.47
CA PRO A 517 -26.40 -10.58 -42.64
C PRO A 517 -24.96 -10.02 -42.65
N SER A 518 -24.77 -8.74 -42.99
CA SER A 518 -23.48 -8.05 -42.93
C SER A 518 -22.89 -7.98 -41.52
N TRP A 519 -23.71 -7.91 -40.47
CA TRP A 519 -23.22 -7.84 -39.08
C TRP A 519 -22.37 -9.07 -38.74
N TYR A 520 -22.81 -10.25 -39.15
CA TYR A 520 -22.03 -11.48 -38.97
C TYR A 520 -20.76 -11.51 -39.85
N LYS A 521 -20.79 -10.91 -41.04
CA LYS A 521 -19.58 -10.77 -41.88
C LYS A 521 -18.55 -9.84 -41.23
N MET A 522 -18.99 -8.72 -40.68
CA MET A 522 -18.13 -7.79 -39.93
C MET A 522 -17.50 -8.48 -38.71
N ALA A 523 -18.27 -9.28 -37.96
CA ALA A 523 -17.72 -10.10 -36.88
C ALA A 523 -16.74 -11.19 -37.36
N ASP A 524 -16.96 -11.78 -38.55
CA ASP A 524 -16.01 -12.71 -39.17
C ASP A 524 -14.75 -12.00 -39.71
N GLU A 525 -14.84 -10.73 -40.11
CA GLU A 525 -13.73 -9.90 -40.58
C GLU A 525 -12.85 -9.42 -39.42
N ILE A 526 -13.45 -8.94 -38.32
CA ILE A 526 -12.74 -8.56 -37.10
C ILE A 526 -11.88 -9.73 -36.60
N VAL A 527 -12.46 -10.93 -36.51
CA VAL A 527 -11.75 -12.15 -36.05
C VAL A 527 -10.70 -12.65 -37.07
N LYS A 528 -10.76 -12.24 -38.34
CA LYS A 528 -9.71 -12.53 -39.35
C LYS A 528 -8.59 -11.49 -39.38
N GLY A 529 -8.89 -10.24 -39.02
CA GLY A 529 -7.91 -9.16 -38.88
C GLY A 529 -7.27 -9.09 -37.50
N THR A 530 -7.76 -9.88 -36.54
CA THR A 530 -7.18 -10.04 -35.20
C THR A 530 -5.87 -10.80 -35.31
N GLU A 531 -4.78 -10.26 -34.74
CA GLU A 531 -3.51 -10.98 -34.65
C GLU A 531 -3.59 -12.13 -33.63
N PRO A 532 -2.84 -13.24 -33.82
CA PRO A 532 -2.80 -14.32 -32.86
C PRO A 532 -2.34 -13.85 -31.47
N GLU A 533 -3.04 -14.29 -30.42
CA GLU A 533 -2.67 -14.08 -29.02
C GLU A 533 -1.17 -14.42 -28.79
N ALA A 534 -0.37 -13.38 -28.53
CA ALA A 534 1.08 -13.49 -28.40
C ALA A 534 1.52 -14.19 -27.10
N PHE A 535 0.70 -14.12 -26.04
CA PHE A 535 1.01 -14.61 -24.70
C PHE A 535 -0.10 -15.54 -24.17
N PRO A 536 -0.33 -16.69 -24.83
CA PRO A 536 -1.38 -17.63 -24.42
C PRO A 536 -1.08 -18.31 -23.08
N GLU A 537 0.18 -18.29 -22.64
CA GLU A 537 0.63 -18.70 -21.31
C GLU A 537 1.41 -17.56 -20.66
N ILE A 538 1.16 -17.32 -19.38
CA ILE A 538 1.74 -16.22 -18.59
C ILE A 538 2.36 -16.77 -17.27
N PRO A 539 3.33 -16.06 -16.66
CA PRO A 539 3.86 -16.45 -15.36
C PRO A 539 2.77 -16.49 -14.29
N GLN A 540 2.85 -17.43 -13.36
CA GLN A 540 1.92 -17.47 -12.25
C GLN A 540 1.95 -16.16 -11.45
N LEU A 541 0.81 -15.50 -11.35
CA LEU A 541 0.58 -14.38 -10.45
C LEU A 541 0.58 -14.86 -9.00
N TRP A 542 1.33 -14.20 -8.11
CA TRP A 542 1.32 -14.47 -6.66
C TRP A 542 1.78 -13.25 -5.87
N ASN A 543 1.45 -13.25 -4.58
CA ASN A 543 1.96 -12.29 -3.60
C ASN A 543 2.30 -12.98 -2.27
N MET A 544 3.13 -12.34 -1.45
CA MET A 544 3.49 -12.81 -0.12
C MET A 544 3.73 -11.65 0.84
N ARG A 545 3.27 -11.79 2.08
CA ARG A 545 3.50 -10.86 3.20
C ARG A 545 4.01 -11.64 4.43
N GLY A 546 5.15 -11.24 4.98
CA GLY A 546 5.71 -11.81 6.19
C GLY A 546 5.35 -11.00 7.43
N ASN A 547 4.59 -11.60 8.35
CA ASN A 547 4.25 -11.00 9.65
C ASN A 547 4.99 -11.76 10.77
N SER A 548 5.45 -11.09 11.84
CA SER A 548 6.09 -11.78 12.99
C SER A 548 5.98 -11.01 14.31
N ARG A 549 6.12 -11.71 15.44
CA ARG A 549 6.00 -11.11 16.79
C ARG A 549 7.20 -11.45 17.67
N ILE A 550 7.95 -10.41 18.07
CA ILE A 550 9.07 -10.55 18.99
C ILE A 550 8.57 -10.47 20.43
N GLN A 551 8.57 -11.61 21.15
CA GLN A 551 8.14 -11.63 22.55
C GLN A 551 9.25 -11.16 23.50
N LEU A 552 8.94 -10.13 24.28
CA LEU A 552 9.65 -9.74 25.49
C LEU A 552 8.89 -10.30 26.70
N ARG A 553 9.60 -10.99 27.61
CA ARG A 553 9.06 -11.36 28.93
C ARG A 553 10.07 -11.07 30.03
N ASN A 554 9.65 -10.42 31.12
CA ASN A 554 10.53 -10.03 32.24
C ASN A 554 11.87 -9.39 31.77
N GLY A 555 11.81 -8.45 30.83
CA GLY A 555 12.99 -7.77 30.28
C GLY A 555 13.91 -8.62 29.40
N LYS A 556 13.52 -9.84 29.01
CA LYS A 556 14.30 -10.74 28.14
C LYS A 556 13.59 -10.98 26.82
N LEU A 557 14.34 -11.02 25.72
CA LEU A 557 13.86 -11.58 24.45
C LEU A 557 13.67 -13.10 24.57
N VAL A 558 12.51 -13.57 24.16
CA VAL A 558 12.12 -14.99 24.06
C VAL A 558 12.07 -15.39 22.58
N ASP A 559 12.30 -16.67 22.25
CA ASP A 559 12.16 -17.24 20.90
C ASP A 559 13.03 -16.61 19.78
N VAL A 560 14.22 -16.14 20.16
CA VAL A 560 15.19 -15.48 19.27
C VAL A 560 15.82 -16.44 18.23
N ILE A 561 15.92 -17.73 18.55
CA ILE A 561 16.62 -18.73 17.70
C ILE A 561 15.67 -19.36 16.67
N THR A 562 14.40 -19.54 17.04
CA THR A 562 13.30 -20.01 16.19
C THR A 562 12.70 -18.90 15.32
N GLY A 563 12.90 -17.63 15.67
CA GLY A 563 12.33 -16.49 14.94
C GLY A 563 10.86 -16.25 15.26
N GLY A 564 10.57 -15.98 16.55
CA GLY A 564 9.26 -15.64 17.14
C GLY A 564 8.06 -15.53 16.18
N GLN A 565 7.38 -16.68 15.98
CA GLN A 565 6.17 -16.85 15.17
C GLN A 565 6.14 -16.01 13.87
N SER A 566 7.13 -16.19 13.00
CA SER A 566 7.03 -15.73 11.61
C SER A 566 5.96 -16.51 10.86
N ARG A 567 4.84 -15.86 10.52
CA ARG A 567 3.79 -16.36 9.62
C ARG A 567 3.99 -15.75 8.24
N LEU A 568 4.16 -16.58 7.23
CA LEU A 568 4.33 -16.18 5.83
C LEU A 568 3.03 -16.44 5.08
N GLN A 569 2.19 -15.41 5.01
CA GLN A 569 0.98 -15.47 4.21
C GLN A 569 1.37 -15.28 2.74
N ALA A 570 1.20 -16.34 1.94
CA ALA A 570 1.36 -16.31 0.50
C ALA A 570 0.03 -16.70 -0.16
N ILE A 571 -0.27 -16.10 -1.30
CA ILE A 571 -1.48 -16.37 -2.09
C ILE A 571 -1.09 -16.42 -3.57
N TYR A 572 -1.59 -17.44 -4.27
CA TYR A 572 -1.30 -17.69 -5.69
C TYR A 572 -2.57 -17.54 -6.55
N GLY A 573 -2.49 -16.69 -7.57
CA GLY A 573 -3.40 -16.68 -8.70
C GLY A 573 -3.25 -17.95 -9.54
N GLY A 574 -4.24 -18.25 -10.39
CA GLY A 574 -4.36 -19.59 -10.98
C GLY A 574 -4.83 -20.66 -9.98
N VAL A 575 -5.22 -20.20 -8.78
CA VAL A 575 -5.89 -20.92 -7.70
C VAL A 575 -5.03 -21.90 -6.89
N GLU A 576 -4.37 -21.38 -5.87
CA GLU A 576 -4.40 -21.99 -4.52
C GLU A 576 -4.05 -20.93 -3.46
N PHE A 577 -4.88 -20.79 -2.42
CA PHE A 577 -4.80 -19.69 -1.45
C PHE A 577 -4.26 -20.16 -0.07
N GLY A 578 -3.32 -21.12 -0.11
CA GLY A 578 -2.81 -21.83 1.06
C GLY A 578 -1.93 -20.99 1.99
N LEU A 579 -2.56 -20.23 2.89
CA LEU A 579 -1.89 -19.44 3.94
C LEU A 579 -0.96 -20.33 4.82
N ASP A 580 0.34 -19.99 4.87
CA ASP A 580 1.44 -20.75 5.50
C ASP A 580 1.63 -22.20 4.97
N ARG A 581 2.27 -22.33 3.79
CA ARG A 581 2.49 -23.63 3.10
C ARG A 581 3.84 -24.32 3.40
N PHE A 582 4.33 -24.30 4.64
CA PHE A 582 5.67 -24.86 4.96
C PHE A 582 5.72 -26.33 5.43
N GLU A 583 4.58 -27.03 5.59
CA GLU A 583 4.59 -28.48 5.91
C GLU A 583 4.68 -29.41 4.68
N LEU A 584 4.21 -29.00 3.50
CA LEU A 584 4.10 -29.90 2.35
C LEU A 584 5.47 -30.36 1.81
N ALA A 585 6.47 -29.47 1.81
CA ALA A 585 7.84 -29.81 1.46
C ALA A 585 8.46 -30.89 2.37
N GLN A 586 8.10 -30.94 3.66
CA GLN A 586 8.59 -31.99 4.58
C GLN A 586 8.01 -33.37 4.26
N ARG A 587 6.77 -33.45 3.72
CA ARG A 587 6.10 -34.73 3.44
C ARG A 587 6.76 -35.46 2.26
N HIS A 588 7.22 -34.75 1.24
CA HIS A 588 7.99 -35.33 0.14
C HIS A 588 9.40 -35.79 0.58
N ALA A 589 10.04 -35.12 1.54
CA ALA A 589 11.32 -35.56 2.10
C ALA A 589 11.23 -36.88 2.88
N LEU A 590 10.04 -37.26 3.37
CA LEU A 590 9.83 -38.44 4.22
C LEU A 590 9.32 -39.69 3.47
N GLN A 591 8.96 -39.59 2.19
CA GLN A 591 8.67 -40.77 1.34
C GLN A 591 9.91 -41.28 0.58
N GLY A 592 11.10 -40.75 0.89
CA GLY A 592 12.36 -40.99 0.18
C GLY A 592 13.30 -42.06 0.74
N SER A 593 12.92 -42.89 1.73
CA SER A 593 13.80 -43.97 2.21
C SER A 593 13.08 -45.11 2.96
N THR A 594 13.08 -46.32 2.39
CA THR A 594 13.28 -47.61 3.10
C THR A 594 13.36 -48.81 2.13
N ALA A 595 14.16 -48.70 1.07
CA ALA A 595 14.55 -49.89 0.29
C ALA A 595 15.66 -50.66 1.03
N ARG A 596 15.34 -51.82 1.62
CA ARG A 596 16.31 -52.82 2.08
C ARG A 596 16.17 -54.10 1.25
N PRO A 597 17.25 -54.66 0.68
CA PRO A 597 17.18 -55.88 -0.13
C PRO A 597 17.25 -57.14 0.74
N GLY A 598 16.44 -58.17 0.41
CA GLY A 598 16.61 -59.52 0.97
C GLY A 598 15.38 -60.43 0.90
N MET A 599 15.54 -61.59 0.25
CA MET A 599 14.64 -62.76 0.21
C MET A 599 13.27 -62.64 -0.52
N PRO A 600 12.65 -63.77 -0.96
CA PRO A 600 11.93 -63.79 -2.23
C PRO A 600 10.45 -64.24 -2.19
N LEU A 601 9.77 -63.94 -3.32
CA LEU A 601 8.51 -64.50 -3.88
C LEU A 601 7.49 -65.22 -2.97
N ALA A 602 6.27 -64.68 -2.99
CA ALA A 602 5.04 -65.46 -3.14
C ALA A 602 4.30 -64.97 -4.42
N GLN A 603 3.48 -65.83 -5.03
CA GLN A 603 2.89 -65.62 -6.37
C GLN A 603 1.40 -65.26 -6.37
N SER A 604 0.88 -64.97 -7.58
CA SER A 604 -0.53 -64.76 -7.98
C SER A 604 -1.14 -63.39 -7.62
N GLY A 605 -1.84 -62.70 -8.54
CA GLY A 605 -1.99 -62.98 -9.97
C GLY A 605 -2.61 -61.83 -10.78
N ARG A 606 -2.40 -61.82 -12.10
CA ARG A 606 -3.16 -61.04 -13.09
C ARG A 606 -4.10 -62.01 -13.84
N PRO A 607 -5.27 -61.57 -14.33
CA PRO A 607 -5.32 -60.92 -15.65
C PRO A 607 -5.50 -59.38 -15.54
N LEU A 608 -4.99 -58.52 -16.42
CA LEU A 608 -4.98 -58.53 -17.88
C LEU A 608 -6.37 -58.27 -18.50
N PHE A 609 -6.92 -57.09 -18.19
CA PHE A 609 -7.89 -56.38 -19.03
C PHE A 609 -7.34 -54.97 -19.34
N MET A 610 -7.17 -54.66 -20.63
CA MET A 610 -7.13 -53.28 -21.09
C MET A 610 -8.56 -52.86 -21.46
N PRO A 611 -9.00 -51.68 -21.01
CA PRO A 611 -9.84 -50.84 -21.84
C PRO A 611 -9.16 -49.49 -22.12
N GLN A 612 -9.13 -49.18 -23.42
CA GLN A 612 -9.10 -47.85 -24.06
C GLN A 612 -8.55 -46.63 -23.28
N ARG A 613 -7.57 -46.01 -23.93
CA ARG A 613 -7.24 -44.57 -23.93
C ARG A 613 -8.50 -43.69 -23.83
N PHE A 614 -8.90 -43.31 -22.61
CA PHE A 614 -10.01 -42.38 -22.40
C PHE A 614 -9.65 -41.00 -22.94
N GLN A 615 -10.31 -40.61 -24.02
CA GLN A 615 -10.38 -39.21 -24.46
C GLN A 615 -11.17 -38.42 -23.41
N LEU A 616 -10.75 -37.19 -23.12
CA LEU A 616 -11.48 -36.29 -22.20
C LEU A 616 -12.75 -35.76 -22.89
N GLY A 617 -13.78 -36.61 -22.92
CA GLY A 617 -15.06 -36.33 -23.60
C GLY A 617 -16.07 -35.62 -22.68
N GLN A 618 -16.25 -34.33 -22.92
CA GLN A 618 -17.47 -33.53 -22.68
C GLN A 618 -18.33 -33.86 -21.44
N ARG A 619 -18.01 -33.19 -20.33
CA ARG A 619 -18.94 -32.48 -19.42
C ARG A 619 -18.10 -31.42 -18.70
N GLY A 620 -18.54 -30.18 -18.48
CA GLY A 620 -19.85 -29.58 -18.72
C GLY A 620 -20.24 -28.76 -17.50
N GLU A 621 -20.37 -27.44 -17.66
CA GLU A 621 -20.69 -26.45 -16.61
C GLU A 621 -19.69 -26.33 -15.44
N MET A 622 -18.66 -25.49 -15.60
CA MET A 622 -18.52 -24.30 -14.74
C MET A 622 -17.38 -23.37 -15.20
N PRO A 623 -17.63 -22.06 -15.35
CA PRO A 623 -16.62 -21.07 -15.76
C PRO A 623 -15.84 -20.46 -14.60
N GLN A 624 -14.69 -19.87 -14.91
CA GLN A 624 -13.57 -19.85 -13.96
C GLN A 624 -12.70 -18.57 -14.03
N GLY A 625 -13.22 -17.44 -14.52
CA GLY A 625 -12.58 -16.11 -14.49
C GLY A 625 -13.53 -14.95 -14.87
N VAL A 626 -14.11 -15.02 -16.06
CA VAL A 626 -15.27 -14.19 -16.44
C VAL A 626 -16.43 -15.09 -16.85
N ASP A 627 -17.56 -14.96 -16.15
CA ASP A 627 -18.80 -15.66 -16.43
C ASP A 627 -19.92 -14.69 -16.83
N LEU A 628 -20.13 -14.55 -18.13
CA LEU A 628 -21.25 -13.80 -18.70
C LEU A 628 -22.50 -14.65 -18.91
N ASN A 629 -22.64 -15.85 -18.32
CA ASN A 629 -23.81 -16.71 -18.51
C ASN A 629 -25.14 -16.02 -18.17
N LEU A 630 -25.98 -15.88 -19.19
CA LEU A 630 -27.29 -15.24 -19.14
C LEU A 630 -28.47 -16.20 -19.23
N ASP A 631 -28.28 -17.52 -19.40
CA ASP A 631 -29.40 -18.45 -19.60
C ASP A 631 -30.30 -18.62 -18.36
N LYS A 632 -29.85 -18.09 -17.20
CA LYS A 632 -30.66 -17.86 -15.99
C LYS A 632 -31.61 -16.64 -16.07
N PHE A 633 -31.61 -15.88 -17.18
CA PHE A 633 -32.44 -14.70 -17.40
C PHE A 633 -33.28 -14.80 -18.70
N SER A 634 -34.58 -14.52 -18.60
CA SER A 634 -35.56 -14.64 -19.68
C SER A 634 -35.57 -13.44 -20.65
N LEU A 635 -34.53 -13.30 -21.46
CA LEU A 635 -34.36 -12.16 -22.40
C LEU A 635 -35.15 -12.30 -23.72
N SER A 636 -36.32 -12.95 -23.71
CA SER A 636 -37.13 -13.16 -24.93
C SER A 636 -38.06 -11.99 -25.30
N LYS A 637 -38.22 -11.01 -24.40
CA LYS A 637 -39.08 -9.83 -24.54
C LYS A 637 -38.46 -8.64 -23.82
N GLU A 638 -38.76 -7.45 -24.31
CA GLU A 638 -38.41 -6.18 -23.69
C GLU A 638 -39.40 -5.79 -22.60
N ASP A 639 -38.89 -5.33 -21.45
CA ASP A 639 -39.69 -4.87 -20.32
C ASP A 639 -40.19 -3.44 -20.57
N ARG A 640 -41.48 -3.33 -20.88
CA ARG A 640 -42.19 -2.05 -21.11
C ARG A 640 -42.72 -1.44 -19.81
N PHE A 641 -41.89 -1.41 -18.77
CA PHE A 641 -42.23 -0.79 -17.49
C PHE A 641 -42.03 0.73 -17.55
N ASN A 642 -43.15 1.43 -17.72
CA ASN A 642 -43.25 2.88 -17.92
C ASN A 642 -42.65 3.38 -19.25
N LYS A 643 -43.13 4.55 -19.69
CA LYS A 643 -42.66 5.20 -20.92
C LYS A 643 -41.33 5.92 -20.63
N LEU A 644 -40.21 5.27 -20.95
CA LEU A 644 -38.92 5.96 -21.01
C LEU A 644 -38.92 6.90 -22.23
N PRO A 645 -38.46 8.15 -22.09
CA PRO A 645 -38.49 9.12 -23.18
C PRO A 645 -37.62 8.68 -24.37
N PRO A 646 -37.92 9.16 -25.60
CA PRO A 646 -37.07 8.95 -26.76
C PRO A 646 -35.60 9.30 -26.47
N CYS A 647 -34.69 8.46 -26.96
CA CYS A 647 -33.26 8.58 -26.69
C CYS A 647 -32.36 8.20 -27.88
N SER A 648 -32.94 7.87 -29.04
CA SER A 648 -32.21 7.74 -30.30
C SER A 648 -32.22 9.04 -31.12
N GLY A 649 -31.06 9.40 -31.64
CA GLY A 649 -30.87 10.51 -32.56
C GLY A 649 -30.80 10.06 -34.03
N GLY A 650 -31.26 10.93 -34.93
CA GLY A 650 -31.08 10.76 -36.37
C GLY A 650 -29.73 11.32 -36.85
N PRO A 651 -29.27 11.03 -38.08
CA PRO A 651 -27.90 11.38 -38.51
C PRO A 651 -27.58 12.88 -38.58
N ASN A 652 -28.58 13.76 -38.45
CA ASN A 652 -28.42 15.23 -38.41
C ASN A 652 -28.69 15.84 -37.01
N SER A 653 -29.08 15.05 -36.01
CA SER A 653 -29.44 15.54 -34.68
C SER A 653 -28.20 15.76 -33.79
N LEU A 654 -28.42 16.28 -32.58
CA LEU A 654 -27.34 16.63 -31.65
C LEU A 654 -26.54 15.40 -31.20
N GLU A 655 -27.24 14.28 -30.99
CA GLU A 655 -26.68 12.99 -30.59
C GLU A 655 -25.61 12.48 -31.58
N ALA A 656 -25.79 12.76 -32.88
CA ALA A 656 -24.89 12.27 -33.92
C ALA A 656 -23.60 13.10 -34.04
N LYS A 657 -23.64 14.38 -33.63
CA LYS A 657 -22.57 15.38 -33.85
C LYS A 657 -21.68 15.62 -32.64
N VAL A 658 -21.89 14.90 -31.54
CA VAL A 658 -21.31 15.27 -30.25
C VAL A 658 -20.68 14.09 -29.51
N THR A 659 -19.40 14.24 -29.21
CA THR A 659 -18.67 13.36 -28.29
C THR A 659 -18.98 13.75 -26.83
N LEU A 660 -20.11 13.26 -26.30
CA LEU A 660 -20.58 13.57 -24.93
C LEU A 660 -19.50 13.31 -23.85
N GLY A 661 -18.66 12.29 -24.04
CA GLY A 661 -17.57 11.97 -23.12
C GLY A 661 -16.54 13.10 -22.97
N ARG A 662 -16.12 13.69 -24.10
CA ARG A 662 -15.21 14.83 -24.13
C ARG A 662 -15.82 16.05 -23.45
N ALA A 663 -17.10 16.34 -23.72
CA ALA A 663 -17.82 17.43 -23.07
C ALA A 663 -17.90 17.25 -21.54
N PHE A 664 -18.18 16.03 -21.07
CA PHE A 664 -18.19 15.69 -19.65
C PHE A 664 -16.79 15.81 -19.00
N LEU A 665 -15.73 15.32 -19.64
CA LEU A 665 -14.36 15.40 -19.12
C LEU A 665 -13.83 16.85 -19.08
N GLN A 666 -14.18 17.68 -20.06
CA GLN A 666 -13.88 19.13 -20.02
C GLN A 666 -14.71 19.84 -18.95
N GLY A 667 -15.97 19.42 -18.74
CA GLY A 667 -16.78 19.81 -17.58
C GLY A 667 -16.11 19.47 -16.24
N LEU A 668 -15.52 18.28 -16.10
CA LEU A 668 -14.80 17.85 -14.89
C LEU A 668 -13.60 18.77 -14.59
N GLN A 669 -12.81 19.13 -15.62
CA GLN A 669 -11.70 20.09 -15.50
C GLN A 669 -12.19 21.48 -15.07
N GLN A 670 -13.30 21.94 -15.63
CA GLN A 670 -13.97 23.20 -15.27
C GLN A 670 -14.80 23.09 -13.96
N ARG A 671 -14.69 21.96 -13.24
CA ARG A 671 -15.43 21.64 -12.01
C ARG A 671 -16.94 21.82 -12.14
N PHE A 672 -17.52 21.51 -13.29
CA PHE A 672 -18.98 21.47 -13.56
C PHE A 672 -19.74 22.72 -13.10
N ALA A 673 -19.30 23.92 -13.47
CA ALA A 673 -19.84 25.19 -12.97
C ALA A 673 -21.36 25.40 -13.17
N GLU A 674 -21.95 24.74 -14.16
CA GLU A 674 -23.39 24.80 -14.49
C GLU A 674 -24.24 23.78 -13.70
N MET A 675 -23.61 22.90 -12.92
CA MET A 675 -24.26 21.80 -12.20
C MET A 675 -24.57 22.13 -10.73
N LYS A 676 -25.57 21.45 -10.14
CA LYS A 676 -25.90 21.55 -8.71
C LYS A 676 -24.67 21.22 -7.84
N PRO A 677 -24.28 22.04 -6.84
CA PRO A 677 -23.05 21.81 -6.06
C PRO A 677 -22.97 20.47 -5.32
N SER A 678 -24.11 19.89 -4.94
CA SER A 678 -24.17 18.54 -4.33
C SER A 678 -23.76 17.41 -5.28
N ASP A 679 -23.90 17.66 -6.58
CA ASP A 679 -23.81 16.66 -7.65
C ASP A 679 -22.47 16.82 -8.37
N GLN A 680 -22.04 18.08 -8.56
CA GLN A 680 -20.65 18.48 -8.75
C GLN A 680 -19.71 17.79 -7.73
N LYS A 681 -19.98 17.92 -6.41
CA LYS A 681 -19.18 17.26 -5.36
C LYS A 681 -19.18 15.74 -5.51
N LEU A 682 -20.33 15.14 -5.85
CA LEU A 682 -20.43 13.70 -6.05
C LEU A 682 -19.55 13.22 -7.21
N LEU A 683 -19.62 13.89 -8.37
CA LEU A 683 -18.81 13.53 -9.53
C LEU A 683 -17.31 13.77 -9.30
N LEU A 684 -16.92 14.87 -8.64
CA LEU A 684 -15.53 15.12 -8.27
C LEU A 684 -15.00 14.02 -7.32
N ASN A 685 -15.79 13.59 -6.32
CA ASN A 685 -15.44 12.50 -5.42
C ASN A 685 -15.39 11.11 -6.10
N ILE A 686 -15.92 10.97 -7.32
CA ILE A 686 -15.82 9.73 -8.12
C ILE A 686 -14.58 9.79 -9.01
N PHE A 687 -14.43 10.87 -9.80
CA PHE A 687 -13.46 10.94 -10.89
C PHE A 687 -12.15 11.69 -10.56
N ASN A 688 -12.13 12.66 -9.64
CA ASN A 688 -10.89 13.35 -9.24
C ASN A 688 -10.25 12.69 -8.00
N VAL A 689 -10.02 11.37 -8.07
CA VAL A 689 -9.35 10.61 -7.02
C VAL A 689 -8.18 9.81 -7.60
N PRO A 690 -7.10 9.51 -6.83
CA PRO A 690 -5.94 8.79 -7.34
C PRO A 690 -6.24 7.40 -7.92
N GLN A 691 -7.33 6.77 -7.51
CA GLN A 691 -7.73 5.45 -8.02
C GLN A 691 -8.53 5.50 -9.33
N CYS A 692 -8.90 6.68 -9.83
CA CYS A 692 -9.60 6.84 -11.09
C CYS A 692 -8.62 6.82 -12.28
N ASP A 693 -8.79 5.90 -13.21
CA ASP A 693 -8.11 5.90 -14.52
C ASP A 693 -9.06 6.21 -15.69
N ARG A 694 -10.39 6.13 -15.50
CA ARG A 694 -11.38 6.41 -16.57
C ARG A 694 -11.25 7.79 -17.23
N THR A 695 -10.68 8.78 -16.55
CA THR A 695 -10.41 10.10 -17.16
C THR A 695 -9.45 10.05 -18.36
N GLU A 696 -8.73 8.94 -18.54
CA GLU A 696 -7.82 8.69 -19.66
C GLU A 696 -8.52 8.07 -20.89
N GLU A 697 -9.80 7.68 -20.79
CA GLU A 697 -10.60 7.12 -21.91
C GLU A 697 -10.88 8.15 -23.03
N GLY A 698 -10.75 9.46 -22.74
CA GLY A 698 -10.89 10.53 -23.71
C GLY A 698 -12.25 10.54 -24.44
N GLU A 699 -12.22 10.40 -25.76
CA GLU A 699 -13.41 10.37 -26.61
C GLU A 699 -14.29 9.13 -26.37
N ALA A 700 -13.71 8.01 -25.93
CA ALA A 700 -14.44 6.78 -25.64
C ALA A 700 -15.14 6.81 -24.28
N PHE A 701 -14.94 7.86 -23.48
CA PHE A 701 -15.52 7.99 -22.15
C PHE A 701 -17.06 8.05 -22.20
N VAL A 702 -17.70 7.16 -21.46
CA VAL A 702 -19.15 7.17 -21.26
C VAL A 702 -19.47 7.69 -19.85
N PRO A 703 -20.25 8.77 -19.69
CA PRO A 703 -20.65 9.27 -18.37
C PRO A 703 -21.49 8.28 -17.54
N PRO A 704 -21.60 8.48 -16.21
CA PRO A 704 -22.54 7.75 -15.37
C PRO A 704 -23.99 7.78 -15.88
N ASP A 705 -24.78 6.74 -15.56
CA ASP A 705 -26.25 6.79 -15.78
C ASP A 705 -26.86 7.92 -14.92
N PRO A 706 -27.52 8.93 -15.51
CA PRO A 706 -28.07 10.06 -14.76
C PRO A 706 -29.32 9.70 -13.93
N ASN A 707 -29.90 8.51 -14.10
CA ASN A 707 -31.08 8.02 -13.39
C ASN A 707 -30.93 8.02 -11.86
N LEU A 708 -31.98 8.47 -11.14
CA LEU A 708 -32.00 8.59 -9.69
C LEU A 708 -31.68 7.29 -8.94
N GLU A 709 -32.05 6.10 -9.44
CA GLU A 709 -31.67 4.82 -8.80
C GLU A 709 -30.14 4.68 -8.73
N TYR A 710 -29.45 4.94 -9.84
CA TYR A 710 -28.00 4.81 -9.97
C TYR A 710 -27.28 5.87 -9.14
N ILE A 711 -27.68 7.14 -9.31
CA ILE A 711 -27.11 8.27 -8.58
C ILE A 711 -27.33 8.14 -7.07
N THR A 712 -28.45 7.58 -6.62
CA THR A 712 -28.70 7.32 -5.18
C THR A 712 -27.78 6.22 -4.64
N LYS A 713 -27.61 5.10 -5.36
CA LYS A 713 -26.69 4.03 -4.96
C LYS A 713 -25.24 4.54 -4.86
N VAL A 714 -24.77 5.24 -5.89
CA VAL A 714 -23.42 5.79 -5.97
C VAL A 714 -23.19 6.83 -4.87
N ARG A 715 -24.15 7.74 -4.64
CA ARG A 715 -24.08 8.74 -3.55
C ARG A 715 -24.04 8.10 -2.16
N GLY A 716 -24.73 6.98 -1.96
CA GLY A 716 -24.65 6.20 -0.73
C GLY A 716 -23.24 5.68 -0.45
N ILE A 717 -22.60 5.06 -1.44
CA ILE A 717 -21.23 4.52 -1.32
C ILE A 717 -20.21 5.64 -1.08
N VAL A 718 -20.27 6.74 -1.85
CA VAL A 718 -19.39 7.91 -1.66
C VAL A 718 -19.62 8.58 -0.28
N GLY A 719 -20.84 8.53 0.26
CA GLY A 719 -21.15 8.94 1.63
C GLY A 719 -20.53 8.04 2.70
N GLU A 720 -20.43 6.73 2.48
CA GLU A 720 -19.67 5.82 3.36
C GLU A 720 -18.17 6.18 3.35
N GLU A 721 -17.60 6.50 2.18
CA GLU A 721 -16.20 6.97 2.08
C GLU A 721 -15.98 8.27 2.86
N GLU A 722 -16.86 9.26 2.71
CA GLU A 722 -16.78 10.53 3.46
C GLU A 722 -16.92 10.29 4.97
N SER A 723 -17.74 9.32 5.39
CA SER A 723 -17.80 8.87 6.79
C SER A 723 -16.48 8.25 7.26
N ILE A 724 -15.82 7.41 6.45
CA ILE A 724 -14.49 6.84 6.77
C ILE A 724 -13.44 7.95 6.86
N ARG A 725 -13.38 8.88 5.91
CA ARG A 725 -12.48 10.06 5.94
C ARG A 725 -12.65 10.86 7.23
N ASN A 726 -13.89 11.07 7.67
CA ASN A 726 -14.18 11.77 8.91
C ASN A 726 -13.77 10.97 10.17
N ARG A 727 -13.97 9.64 10.20
CA ARG A 727 -13.49 8.79 11.30
C ARG A 727 -11.95 8.72 11.34
N ARG A 728 -11.27 8.71 10.19
CA ARG A 728 -9.80 8.87 10.10
C ARG A 728 -9.34 10.20 10.69
N LYS A 729 -9.93 11.33 10.28
CA LYS A 729 -9.62 12.67 10.83
C LYS A 729 -9.85 12.72 12.35
N GLN A 730 -10.97 12.20 12.85
CA GLN A 730 -11.25 12.12 14.30
C GLN A 730 -10.24 11.25 15.05
N ARG A 731 -9.95 10.04 14.56
CA ARG A 731 -9.01 9.11 15.19
C ARG A 731 -7.57 9.64 15.18
N PHE A 732 -7.17 10.36 14.14
CA PHE A 732 -5.86 11.04 14.06
C PHE A 732 -5.75 12.24 15.00
N SER A 733 -6.85 12.95 15.23
CA SER A 733 -6.91 14.07 16.19
C SER A 733 -6.98 13.63 17.66
N ASP A 734 -7.11 12.33 17.95
CA ASP A 734 -7.18 11.81 19.31
C ASP A 734 -5.79 11.56 19.93
N LYS A 735 -5.63 11.86 21.21
CA LYS A 735 -4.35 11.68 21.93
C LYS A 735 -3.88 10.22 22.01
N SER A 736 -4.77 9.24 21.89
CA SER A 736 -4.47 7.80 21.86
C SER A 736 -4.15 7.25 20.47
N PHE A 737 -4.03 8.12 19.44
CA PHE A 737 -3.49 7.72 18.14
C PHE A 737 -2.03 7.25 18.30
N SER A 738 -1.74 6.01 17.88
CA SER A 738 -0.38 5.50 17.79
C SER A 738 0.07 5.37 16.34
N VAL A 739 1.29 5.83 16.05
CA VAL A 739 1.97 5.59 14.77
C VAL A 739 2.21 4.09 14.53
N THR A 740 2.39 3.30 15.59
CA THR A 740 2.59 1.83 15.48
C THR A 740 1.28 1.05 15.31
N ASN A 741 0.13 1.66 15.63
CA ASN A 741 -1.20 1.07 15.49
C ASN A 741 -2.24 2.18 15.27
N PRO A 742 -2.40 2.68 14.04
CA PRO A 742 -3.31 3.80 13.74
C PRO A 742 -4.79 3.44 13.92
N GLY A 743 -5.12 2.15 13.84
CA GLY A 743 -6.47 1.59 13.96
C GLY A 743 -7.04 1.09 12.63
N PRO A 744 -8.17 0.36 12.65
CA PRO A 744 -8.72 -0.36 11.50
C PRO A 744 -9.32 0.53 10.40
N GLU A 745 -9.51 1.84 10.67
CA GLU A 745 -10.01 2.81 9.68
C GLU A 745 -8.93 3.21 8.66
N PHE A 746 -7.65 3.02 8.97
CA PHE A 746 -6.51 3.39 8.14
C PHE A 746 -6.02 2.21 7.28
N PRO A 747 -5.31 2.48 6.15
CA PRO A 747 -4.75 1.42 5.31
C PRO A 747 -3.88 0.44 6.10
N ARG A 748 -4.02 -0.86 5.84
CA ARG A 748 -3.27 -1.92 6.56
C ARG A 748 -1.75 -1.74 6.44
N SER A 749 -1.27 -1.23 5.30
CA SER A 749 0.13 -0.85 5.01
C SER A 749 0.72 0.25 5.91
N TRP A 750 -0.08 0.86 6.79
CA TRP A 750 0.40 1.75 7.85
C TRP A 750 0.72 1.01 9.16
N THR A 751 0.17 -0.18 9.37
CA THR A 751 0.46 -1.03 10.54
C THR A 751 1.73 -1.86 10.26
N PRO A 752 2.76 -1.83 11.11
CA PRO A 752 3.95 -2.65 10.90
C PRO A 752 3.64 -4.16 10.95
N SER A 753 4.15 -4.91 9.97
CA SER A 753 4.09 -6.37 9.87
C SER A 753 4.86 -7.09 11.00
N PHE A 754 5.89 -6.42 11.52
CA PHE A 754 6.75 -6.92 12.59
C PHE A 754 6.50 -6.11 13.87
N GLN A 755 6.09 -6.79 14.95
CA GLN A 755 5.63 -6.15 16.19
C GLN A 755 6.33 -6.72 17.43
N VAL A 756 6.41 -5.90 18.49
CA VAL A 756 6.83 -6.37 19.82
C VAL A 756 5.60 -6.85 20.58
N GLU A 757 5.75 -7.90 21.38
CA GLU A 757 4.74 -8.40 22.30
C GLU A 757 5.34 -8.43 23.71
N MET A 758 4.75 -7.73 24.67
CA MET A 758 5.25 -7.65 26.06
C MET A 758 4.37 -8.49 26.99
N ASP A 759 4.97 -9.47 27.64
CA ASP A 759 4.36 -10.35 28.66
C ASP A 759 3.01 -10.98 28.24
N GLY A 760 2.87 -11.33 26.94
CA GLY A 760 1.68 -11.97 26.38
C GLY A 760 0.54 -11.02 26.02
N ARG A 761 0.81 -9.71 25.97
CA ARG A 761 -0.02 -8.71 25.29
C ARG A 761 0.77 -8.18 24.11
N VAL A 762 0.14 -8.05 22.93
CA VAL A 762 0.74 -7.26 21.84
C VAL A 762 1.10 -5.90 22.43
N ALA A 763 2.28 -5.38 22.12
CA ALA A 763 2.64 -4.04 22.55
C ALA A 763 1.81 -3.03 21.75
N GLU A 764 0.60 -2.77 22.26
CA GLU A 764 0.30 -1.40 22.68
C GLU A 764 1.50 -0.90 23.49
N THR A 765 2.51 -0.38 22.79
CA THR A 765 3.55 0.46 23.37
C THR A 765 2.79 1.59 24.02
N ALA A 766 2.63 1.51 25.36
CA ALA A 766 1.78 2.39 26.15
C ALA A 766 2.00 3.83 25.65
N PRO A 767 0.95 4.50 25.12
CA PRO A 767 1.12 5.53 24.11
C PRO A 767 2.16 6.53 24.56
N THR A 768 3.25 6.66 23.81
CA THR A 768 4.53 7.27 24.22
C THR A 768 4.48 8.80 24.30
N LYS A 769 3.31 9.29 24.70
CA LYS A 769 2.72 10.62 24.58
C LYS A 769 1.66 10.84 25.69
N PHE A 770 1.70 10.08 26.78
CA PHE A 770 1.08 10.49 28.05
C PHE A 770 1.65 11.86 28.45
N GLY A 771 0.80 12.74 28.99
CA GLY A 771 1.10 14.16 29.17
C GLY A 771 0.80 15.08 27.98
N LEU A 772 0.32 14.59 26.82
CA LEU A 772 -0.15 15.49 25.75
C LEU A 772 -1.47 16.19 26.14
N HIS A 773 -1.40 17.51 26.33
CA HIS A 773 -2.56 18.38 26.48
C HIS A 773 -2.92 18.98 25.12
N LYS A 774 -4.18 18.87 24.69
CA LYS A 774 -4.68 19.57 23.50
C LYS A 774 -4.64 21.08 23.79
N LEU A 775 -4.02 21.85 22.91
CA LEU A 775 -4.11 23.31 22.93
C LEU A 775 -5.30 23.76 22.10
N GLU A 776 -5.96 24.80 22.58
CA GLU A 776 -6.79 25.67 21.75
C GLU A 776 -5.94 26.90 21.44
N VAL A 777 -5.89 27.25 20.16
CA VAL A 777 -5.13 28.37 19.60
C VAL A 777 -5.99 29.04 18.54
N ASP A 778 -5.81 30.36 18.42
CA ASP A 778 -6.46 31.19 17.41
C ASP A 778 -6.05 30.82 15.97
N GLU A 779 -6.78 31.39 15.00
CA GLU A 779 -6.48 31.18 13.58
C GLU A 779 -5.20 31.91 13.12
N GLU A 780 -4.76 32.95 13.83
CA GLU A 780 -3.56 33.72 13.46
C GLU A 780 -2.30 32.87 13.67
N LEU A 781 -2.14 32.27 14.85
CA LEU A 781 -1.05 31.34 15.14
C LEU A 781 -1.10 30.07 14.28
N LYS A 782 -2.30 29.56 13.93
CA LYS A 782 -2.43 28.46 12.96
C LYS A 782 -1.93 28.85 11.57
N ASN A 783 -2.28 30.05 11.11
CA ASN A 783 -1.82 30.56 9.83
C ASN A 783 -0.30 30.71 9.80
N THR A 784 0.31 31.35 10.82
CA THR A 784 1.79 31.45 10.94
C THR A 784 2.47 30.07 10.98
N LEU A 785 1.89 29.10 11.69
CA LEU A 785 2.38 27.72 11.69
C LEU A 785 2.34 27.11 10.27
N LEU A 786 1.26 27.33 9.51
CA LEU A 786 1.10 26.81 8.14
C LEU A 786 1.96 27.53 7.09
N SER A 787 2.12 28.85 7.18
CA SER A 787 2.80 29.66 6.17
C SER A 787 4.32 29.73 6.37
N GLU A 788 4.80 29.77 7.60
CA GLU A 788 6.22 30.05 7.91
C GLU A 788 6.93 28.86 8.53
N VAL A 789 6.30 28.17 9.50
CA VAL A 789 7.00 27.15 10.30
C VAL A 789 6.99 25.78 9.62
N LEU A 790 5.79 25.24 9.31
CA LEU A 790 5.61 23.90 8.77
C LEU A 790 6.29 23.66 7.41
N PRO A 791 6.37 24.61 6.47
CA PRO A 791 7.11 24.42 5.21
C PRO A 791 8.62 24.20 5.41
N SER A 792 9.19 24.64 6.54
CA SER A 792 10.59 24.39 6.91
C SER A 792 10.79 23.14 7.78
N ALA A 793 9.71 22.56 8.31
CA ALA A 793 9.75 21.47 9.28
C ALA A 793 9.70 20.10 8.59
N SER A 794 10.58 19.18 8.99
CA SER A 794 10.47 17.77 8.60
C SER A 794 9.45 17.05 9.52
N PRO A 795 8.41 16.38 8.97
CA PRO A 795 7.46 15.64 9.79
C PRO A 795 8.08 14.35 10.35
N GLU A 796 7.79 14.05 11.62
CA GLU A 796 8.16 12.79 12.31
C GLU A 796 7.35 11.60 11.78
N PHE A 797 6.11 11.87 11.36
CA PHE A 797 5.24 10.91 10.67
C PHE A 797 4.65 11.57 9.43
N LYS A 798 4.72 10.91 8.28
CA LYS A 798 4.02 11.27 7.06
C LYS A 798 3.57 9.99 6.35
N LYS A 799 2.26 9.81 6.20
CA LYS A 799 1.65 8.69 5.46
C LYS A 799 0.47 9.19 4.64
N THR A 800 0.19 8.52 3.53
CA THR A 800 -0.89 8.86 2.59
C THR A 800 -1.86 7.67 2.48
N THR A 801 -3.14 7.96 2.32
CA THR A 801 -4.21 6.97 2.15
C THR A 801 -4.45 6.60 0.69
N GLU A 802 -5.25 5.56 0.45
CA GLU A 802 -5.61 5.07 -0.89
C GLU A 802 -6.25 6.16 -1.77
N ASP A 803 -6.96 7.11 -1.16
CA ASP A 803 -7.61 8.27 -1.78
C ASP A 803 -6.78 9.57 -1.71
N GLY A 804 -5.49 9.49 -1.37
CA GLY A 804 -4.55 10.60 -1.46
C GLY A 804 -4.51 11.56 -0.26
N PHE A 805 -5.34 11.38 0.77
CA PHE A 805 -5.21 12.18 1.99
C PHE A 805 -3.90 11.87 2.70
N THR A 806 -3.08 12.90 2.89
CA THR A 806 -1.78 12.81 3.56
C THR A 806 -1.91 13.32 5.00
N PHE A 807 -1.51 12.48 5.94
CA PHE A 807 -1.58 12.75 7.39
C PHE A 807 -0.14 12.95 7.89
N CYS A 808 0.13 14.11 8.50
CA CYS A 808 1.46 14.46 8.99
C CYS A 808 1.44 14.78 10.51
N ILE A 809 2.52 14.39 11.20
CA ILE A 809 2.81 14.81 12.58
C ILE A 809 4.17 15.51 12.58
N TYR A 810 4.20 16.76 13.01
CA TYR A 810 5.42 17.56 13.17
C TYR A 810 5.67 17.79 14.66
N LYS A 811 6.96 17.79 15.05
CA LYS A 811 7.39 18.00 16.43
C LYS A 811 8.25 19.26 16.51
N ILE A 812 7.69 20.31 17.08
CA ILE A 812 8.26 21.66 17.09
C ILE A 812 8.52 22.04 18.54
N GLY A 813 9.72 21.70 19.04
CA GLY A 813 10.07 21.84 20.44
C GLY A 813 9.20 20.93 21.33
N SER A 814 8.38 21.53 22.19
CA SER A 814 7.38 20.83 23.02
C SER A 814 6.02 20.65 22.34
N LEU A 815 5.80 21.24 21.16
CA LEU A 815 4.53 21.13 20.44
C LEU A 815 4.52 19.92 19.49
N GLU A 816 3.37 19.26 19.42
CA GLU A 816 3.03 18.28 18.40
C GLU A 816 1.90 18.83 17.55
N VAL A 817 2.21 19.17 16.30
CA VAL A 817 1.25 19.70 15.32
C VAL A 817 0.84 18.56 14.40
N ARG A 818 -0.44 18.21 14.39
CA ARG A 818 -1.01 17.18 13.50
C ARG A 818 -1.82 17.83 12.40
N THR A 819 -1.48 17.53 11.16
CA THR A 819 -2.13 18.10 9.97
C THR A 819 -2.67 17.02 9.05
N VAL A 820 -3.63 17.42 8.21
CA VAL A 820 -4.11 16.62 7.08
C VAL A 820 -4.11 17.50 5.84
N ARG A 821 -3.59 16.96 4.73
CA ARG A 821 -3.59 17.58 3.41
C ARG A 821 -4.36 16.70 2.43
N GLU A 822 -5.22 17.30 1.62
CA GLU A 822 -5.95 16.64 0.53
C GLU A 822 -5.15 16.75 -0.78
N ARG A 823 -5.44 15.92 -1.80
CA ARG A 823 -4.62 15.78 -3.04
C ARG A 823 -4.20 17.12 -3.66
N GLU A 824 -5.16 18.04 -3.79
CA GLU A 824 -5.01 19.40 -4.32
C GLU A 824 -5.37 20.46 -3.27
N GLY A 825 -5.49 20.07 -2.01
CA GLY A 825 -5.88 20.94 -0.91
C GLY A 825 -4.68 21.54 -0.19
N GLU A 826 -4.90 22.70 0.43
CA GLU A 826 -3.97 23.26 1.40
C GLU A 826 -3.82 22.31 2.61
N GLU A 827 -2.73 22.46 3.35
CA GLU A 827 -2.50 21.65 4.55
C GLU A 827 -3.27 22.25 5.72
N CYS A 828 -4.10 21.44 6.39
CA CYS A 828 -4.97 21.91 7.46
C CYS A 828 -4.52 21.34 8.82
N ILE A 829 -4.28 22.21 9.80
CA ILE A 829 -4.03 21.80 11.19
C ILE A 829 -5.31 21.18 11.77
N CYS A 830 -5.23 19.90 12.15
CA CYS A 830 -6.33 19.14 12.73
C CYS A 830 -6.33 19.21 14.27
N VAL A 831 -5.14 19.16 14.88
CA VAL A 831 -4.97 19.36 16.33
C VAL A 831 -3.53 19.76 16.64
N ILE A 832 -3.36 20.57 17.69
CA ILE A 832 -2.07 20.85 18.32
C ILE A 832 -2.11 20.33 19.74
N PHE A 833 -1.05 19.62 20.14
CA PHE A 833 -0.81 19.23 21.53
C PHE A 833 0.48 19.88 22.04
N SER A 834 0.58 20.05 23.36
CA SER A 834 1.84 20.33 24.05
C SER A 834 2.22 19.14 24.92
N SER A 835 3.50 18.79 24.89
CA SER A 835 4.15 17.86 25.85
C SER A 835 4.74 18.57 27.06
N GLY A 836 4.55 19.89 27.18
CA GLY A 836 4.89 20.64 28.39
C GLY A 836 3.93 20.29 29.52
N SER A 837 4.47 19.95 30.69
CA SER A 837 3.68 19.62 31.88
C SER A 837 2.73 20.74 32.27
N ALA A 838 1.45 20.42 32.51
CA ALA A 838 0.56 21.31 33.24
C ALA A 838 1.19 21.71 34.59
N SER A 839 0.94 22.95 35.02
CA SER A 839 1.74 23.67 36.02
C SER A 839 1.87 22.98 37.38
N TRP A 840 3.01 23.25 38.05
CA TRP A 840 3.38 22.67 39.33
C TRP A 840 2.47 23.09 40.50
N GLU A 841 1.36 22.39 40.73
CA GLU A 841 0.68 22.39 42.03
C GLU A 841 1.00 21.13 42.84
N THR A 842 2.18 21.08 43.47
CA THR A 842 2.49 20.10 44.51
C THR A 842 1.78 20.43 45.83
N LYS A 843 0.45 20.26 45.85
CA LYS A 843 -0.31 20.13 47.11
C LYS A 843 -0.04 18.76 47.70
N SER A 844 0.97 18.67 48.57
CA SER A 844 1.33 17.46 49.30
C SER A 844 0.15 16.95 50.12
N VAL A 845 -0.45 15.83 49.70
CA VAL A 845 -1.39 15.10 50.54
C VAL A 845 -0.60 14.55 51.73
N LYS A 846 -0.96 14.96 52.95
CA LYS A 846 -0.31 14.43 54.17
C LYS A 846 -0.48 12.91 54.19
N PRO A 847 0.59 12.12 54.41
CA PRO A 847 0.46 10.67 54.47
C PRO A 847 -0.45 10.29 55.64
N SER A 848 -1.43 9.41 55.36
CA SER A 848 -2.20 8.76 56.42
C SER A 848 -1.33 7.75 57.15
N GLU A 849 -1.48 7.63 58.47
CA GLU A 849 -0.77 6.63 59.30
C GLU A 849 -0.99 5.18 58.83
N VAL A 850 -2.05 4.94 58.05
CA VAL A 850 -2.33 3.66 57.38
C VAL A 850 -1.22 3.30 56.38
N LEU A 851 -0.72 4.29 55.62
CA LEU A 851 0.21 4.09 54.51
C LEU A 851 1.61 3.68 54.99
N GLU A 852 2.03 4.13 56.18
CA GLU A 852 3.32 3.73 56.76
C GLU A 852 3.36 2.25 57.17
N LYS A 853 2.21 1.64 57.45
CA LYS A 853 2.09 0.23 57.85
C LYS A 853 1.96 -0.74 56.67
N GLU A 854 1.87 -0.25 55.44
CA GLU A 854 1.77 -1.14 54.27
C GLU A 854 3.07 -1.89 54.00
N ARG A 855 2.94 -3.17 53.63
CA ARG A 855 4.07 -4.04 53.24
C ARG A 855 4.47 -3.74 51.81
N VAL A 856 5.76 -3.51 51.57
CA VAL A 856 6.33 -3.40 50.22
C VAL A 856 6.26 -4.78 49.55
N SER A 857 5.73 -4.83 48.33
CA SER A 857 5.72 -6.03 47.49
C SER A 857 6.92 -6.03 46.54
N LYS A 858 7.22 -4.89 45.88
CA LYS A 858 8.28 -4.76 44.87
C LYS A 858 9.06 -3.46 45.01
N CYS A 859 10.31 -3.51 44.57
CA CYS A 859 11.20 -2.37 44.43
C CYS A 859 11.71 -2.28 43.00
N LYS A 860 11.65 -1.08 42.40
CA LYS A 860 12.05 -0.79 41.02
C LYS A 860 13.00 0.41 41.00
N ILE A 861 14.12 0.32 40.27
CA ILE A 861 14.99 1.48 39.98
C ILE A 861 14.74 1.95 38.54
N TYR A 862 14.40 3.22 38.39
CA TYR A 862 14.27 3.90 37.10
C TYR A 862 15.42 4.88 36.86
N VAL A 863 15.68 5.18 35.59
CA VAL A 863 16.58 6.25 35.16
C VAL A 863 15.94 7.09 34.05
N GLU A 864 15.89 8.41 34.25
CA GLU A 864 15.39 9.40 33.30
C GLU A 864 16.51 10.34 32.84
N ALA A 865 16.31 11.02 31.71
CA ALA A 865 17.24 12.06 31.24
C ALA A 865 16.99 13.38 32.00
N ALA A 866 18.06 14.07 32.39
CA ALA A 866 18.00 15.37 33.02
C ALA A 866 18.53 16.48 32.08
N GLU A 867 18.09 17.71 32.34
CA GLU A 867 18.27 18.90 31.48
C GLU A 867 19.73 19.23 31.12
N ASP A 868 20.71 18.75 31.90
CA ASP A 868 22.13 19.07 31.82
C ASP A 868 23.00 17.96 31.21
N VAL A 869 22.42 17.10 30.36
CA VAL A 869 23.08 15.90 29.78
C VAL A 869 23.48 14.88 30.85
N SER A 870 22.95 15.02 32.07
CA SER A 870 23.06 14.03 33.14
C SER A 870 21.83 13.10 33.12
N CYS A 871 21.85 12.02 33.88
CA CYS A 871 20.66 11.21 34.14
C CYS A 871 20.23 11.29 35.61
N HIS A 872 18.95 11.06 35.90
CA HIS A 872 18.42 11.09 37.26
C HIS A 872 17.86 9.70 37.62
N TYR A 873 18.17 9.25 38.84
CA TYR A 873 17.79 7.93 39.35
C TYR A 873 16.72 8.10 40.42
N TYR A 874 15.61 7.37 40.28
CA TYR A 874 14.56 7.30 41.28
C TYR A 874 14.14 5.86 41.56
N VAL A 875 13.64 5.62 42.77
CA VAL A 875 13.14 4.32 43.22
C VAL A 875 11.62 4.39 43.34
N VAL A 876 10.94 3.36 42.83
CA VAL A 876 9.50 3.15 43.02
C VAL A 876 9.29 1.91 43.88
N LEU A 877 8.55 2.08 44.97
CA LEU A 877 8.15 1.05 45.90
C LEU A 877 6.66 0.75 45.67
N GLU A 878 6.31 -0.48 45.31
CA GLU A 878 4.92 -0.91 45.19
C GLU A 878 4.54 -1.68 46.44
N THR A 879 3.36 -1.44 47.02
CA THR A 879 2.87 -2.18 48.20
C THR A 879 2.05 -3.41 47.81
N GLN A 880 1.64 -4.20 48.80
CA GLN A 880 0.67 -5.29 48.58
C GLN A 880 -0.75 -4.79 48.27
N ASN A 881 -1.07 -3.52 48.58
CA ASN A 881 -2.39 -2.92 48.37
C ASN A 881 -2.50 -2.13 47.04
N GLY A 882 -1.43 -2.07 46.25
CA GLY A 882 -1.39 -1.29 45.00
C GLY A 882 -0.99 0.18 45.17
N THR A 883 -0.66 0.62 46.38
CA THR A 883 -0.02 1.93 46.62
C THR A 883 1.37 1.93 45.99
N ALA A 884 1.76 3.06 45.39
CA ALA A 884 3.11 3.28 44.88
C ALA A 884 3.76 4.51 45.54
N VAL A 885 4.99 4.37 46.00
CA VAL A 885 5.75 5.46 46.64
C VAL A 885 7.04 5.69 45.87
N VAL A 886 7.30 6.95 45.50
CA VAL A 886 8.54 7.35 44.82
C VAL A 886 9.49 7.99 45.83
N THR A 887 10.77 7.65 45.71
CA THR A 887 11.84 8.37 46.40
C THR A 887 13.08 8.52 45.51
N ASP A 888 13.63 9.73 45.51
CA ASP A 888 14.82 10.12 44.75
C ASP A 888 15.63 11.19 45.51
N VAL A 889 16.74 11.63 44.92
CA VAL A 889 17.56 12.72 45.46
C VAL A 889 17.71 13.81 44.42
N SER A 890 17.35 15.04 44.80
CA SER A 890 17.46 16.23 43.95
C SER A 890 18.92 16.65 43.72
N LYS A 891 19.16 17.60 42.81
CA LYS A 891 20.49 18.21 42.64
C LYS A 891 20.96 18.99 43.89
N SER A 892 20.05 19.42 44.76
CA SER A 892 20.38 20.07 46.04
C SER A 892 20.79 19.08 47.14
N GLY A 893 20.74 17.77 46.90
CA GLY A 893 20.97 16.74 47.91
C GLY A 893 19.76 16.45 48.80
N THR A 894 18.58 16.97 48.44
CA THR A 894 17.34 16.79 49.19
C THR A 894 16.67 15.48 48.78
N VAL A 895 16.36 14.62 49.74
CA VAL A 895 15.59 13.38 49.52
C VAL A 895 14.12 13.74 49.23
N SER A 896 13.55 13.14 48.18
CA SER A 896 12.12 13.19 47.88
C SER A 896 11.39 11.99 48.48
N TRP A 897 10.14 12.19 48.93
CA TRP A 897 9.26 11.10 49.36
C TRP A 897 7.82 11.40 48.95
N LEU A 898 7.35 10.75 47.88
CA LEU A 898 6.10 11.08 47.21
C LEU A 898 5.19 9.84 47.13
N PRO A 899 4.20 9.70 48.04
CA PRO A 899 3.20 8.65 47.96
C PRO A 899 2.13 8.97 46.90
N ASN A 900 1.81 7.99 46.06
CA ASN A 900 0.87 8.07 44.93
C ASN A 900 0.96 9.38 44.13
N PRO A 901 2.12 9.74 43.53
CA PRO A 901 2.21 10.92 42.68
C PRO A 901 1.34 10.72 41.43
N ARG A 902 0.46 11.68 41.15
CA ARG A 902 -0.52 11.58 40.03
C ARG A 902 0.14 11.39 38.66
N SER A 903 1.37 11.88 38.50
CA SER A 903 2.19 11.76 37.29
C SER A 903 3.23 10.65 37.34
N LEU A 904 3.08 9.66 38.24
CA LEU A 904 4.00 8.53 38.32
C LEU A 904 3.98 7.68 37.04
N GLU A 905 2.81 7.46 36.46
CA GLU A 905 2.68 6.70 35.21
C GLU A 905 3.34 7.46 34.04
N ASP A 906 3.15 8.79 33.97
CA ASP A 906 3.85 9.67 33.03
C ASP A 906 5.38 9.59 33.20
N ARG A 907 5.89 9.78 34.43
CA ARG A 907 7.33 9.76 34.76
C ARG A 907 7.95 8.39 34.47
N ASN A 908 7.25 7.31 34.78
CA ASN A 908 7.67 5.94 34.46
C ASN A 908 7.73 5.70 32.96
N SER A 909 6.82 6.29 32.16
CA SER A 909 6.80 6.12 30.69
C SER A 909 7.96 6.85 29.98
N LEU A 910 8.50 7.90 30.59
CA LEU A 910 9.64 8.68 30.10
C LEU A 910 11.00 8.18 30.63
N ALA A 911 11.00 7.19 31.53
CA ALA A 911 12.18 6.64 32.17
C ALA A 911 12.43 5.18 31.78
N LYS A 912 13.68 4.73 31.88
CA LYS A 912 14.04 3.31 31.69
C LYS A 912 14.09 2.59 33.04
N LEU A 913 13.34 1.50 33.15
CA LEU A 913 13.47 0.54 34.25
C LEU A 913 14.82 -0.19 34.14
N LEU A 914 15.67 -0.09 35.16
CA LEU A 914 17.00 -0.72 35.18
C LEU A 914 17.01 -2.05 35.92
N PHE A 915 16.31 -2.09 37.07
CA PHE A 915 16.29 -3.22 37.99
C PHE A 915 14.92 -3.33 38.66
N GLN A 916 14.42 -4.56 38.82
CA GLN A 916 13.22 -4.87 39.58
C GLN A 916 13.49 -6.12 40.43
N SER A 917 13.03 -6.11 41.68
CA SER A 917 12.95 -7.31 42.51
C SER A 917 11.78 -7.20 43.47
N ASP A 918 11.21 -8.34 43.84
CA ASP A 918 10.34 -8.44 45.00
C ASP A 918 11.12 -8.04 46.27
N ALA A 919 10.41 -7.48 47.24
CA ALA A 919 10.98 -7.04 48.53
C ALA A 919 11.21 -8.21 49.49
N LYS A 920 11.98 -7.98 50.56
CA LYS A 920 12.07 -8.93 51.69
C LYS A 920 10.75 -9.03 52.44
N ASP A 921 10.48 -10.22 52.97
CA ASP A 921 9.39 -10.43 53.91
C ASP A 921 9.45 -9.45 55.09
N ASN A 922 8.28 -8.90 55.42
CA ASN A 922 8.03 -7.95 56.50
C ASN A 922 8.61 -6.53 56.32
N MET A 923 9.14 -6.17 55.14
CA MET A 923 9.53 -4.78 54.84
C MET A 923 8.30 -3.86 54.76
N SER A 924 8.17 -2.88 55.65
CA SER A 924 7.09 -1.87 55.61
C SER A 924 7.54 -0.55 54.99
N ILE A 925 6.58 0.25 54.52
CA ILE A 925 6.82 1.60 54.00
C ILE A 925 7.50 2.50 55.05
N ARG A 926 7.20 2.34 56.34
CA ARG A 926 7.87 3.05 57.44
C ARG A 926 9.36 2.73 57.52
N ASP A 927 9.74 1.46 57.38
CA ASP A 927 11.14 1.03 57.49
C ASP A 927 11.97 1.67 56.37
N VAL A 928 11.45 1.66 55.14
CA VAL A 928 12.14 2.25 53.98
C VAL A 928 12.18 3.79 54.06
N LYS A 929 11.16 4.42 54.65
CA LYS A 929 11.15 5.86 54.90
C LYS A 929 12.24 6.25 55.90
N LEU A 930 12.37 5.55 57.02
CA LEU A 930 13.46 5.79 57.98
C LEU A 930 14.83 5.60 57.32
N MET A 931 15.02 4.54 56.51
CA MET A 931 16.23 4.33 55.72
C MET A 931 16.50 5.44 54.68
N SER A 932 15.49 6.17 54.23
CA SER A 932 15.66 7.34 53.34
C SER A 932 16.07 8.60 54.11
N GLU A 933 15.53 8.79 55.30
CA GLU A 933 15.79 9.96 56.18
C GLU A 933 17.19 9.87 56.83
N GLU A 934 17.75 8.65 57.00
CA GLU A 934 19.12 8.42 57.47
C GLU A 934 20.21 8.79 56.44
N VAL A 935 19.89 8.91 55.14
CA VAL A 935 20.90 9.17 54.08
C VAL A 935 21.16 10.67 53.90
N SER A 936 22.01 11.22 54.76
CA SER A 936 22.53 12.58 54.60
C SER A 936 23.50 12.67 53.41
N LEU A 937 23.31 13.68 52.55
CA LEU A 937 24.13 13.93 51.35
C LEU A 937 24.58 15.40 51.29
N PRO A 938 25.77 15.68 50.74
CA PRO A 938 26.29 17.05 50.66
C PRO A 938 25.47 17.93 49.68
N PRO A 939 25.39 19.25 49.92
CA PRO A 939 24.80 20.19 48.96
C PRO A 939 25.47 20.10 47.60
N GLY A 940 24.68 20.00 46.53
CA GLY A 940 25.20 19.74 45.18
C GLY A 940 25.45 18.24 44.91
N ALA A 941 24.52 17.38 45.36
CA ALA A 941 24.63 15.93 45.24
C ALA A 941 24.84 15.47 43.78
N SER A 942 26.08 15.07 43.48
CA SER A 942 26.49 14.66 42.14
C SER A 942 25.78 13.40 41.64
N MET A 943 25.93 13.11 40.34
CA MET A 943 25.50 11.87 39.69
C MET A 943 25.74 10.61 40.53
N HIS A 944 26.93 10.50 41.12
CA HIS A 944 27.33 9.38 41.94
C HIS A 944 26.48 9.24 43.21
N HIS A 945 26.26 10.33 43.96
CA HIS A 945 25.47 10.32 45.19
C HIS A 945 24.02 9.87 44.93
N ARG A 946 23.40 10.37 43.86
CA ARG A 946 22.03 9.99 43.45
C ARG A 946 21.95 8.51 43.02
N LYS A 947 22.98 8.01 42.31
CA LYS A 947 23.14 6.59 41.94
C LYS A 947 23.30 5.71 43.19
N GLN A 948 24.13 6.10 44.15
CA GLN A 948 24.34 5.34 45.39
C GLN A 948 23.09 5.32 46.28
N TYR A 949 22.33 6.41 46.36
CA TYR A 949 21.05 6.44 47.07
C TYR A 949 20.08 5.35 46.54
N ALA A 950 19.86 5.31 45.22
CA ALA A 950 19.02 4.30 44.60
C ALA A 950 19.58 2.87 44.77
N LYS A 951 20.90 2.67 44.64
CA LYS A 951 21.58 1.39 44.96
C LYS A 951 21.32 0.95 46.41
N ALA A 952 21.38 1.88 47.37
CA ALA A 952 21.25 1.62 48.80
C ALA A 952 19.82 1.23 49.19
N ILE A 953 18.81 2.03 48.81
CA ILE A 953 17.40 1.72 49.07
C ILE A 953 17.03 0.35 48.47
N PHE A 954 17.37 0.08 47.20
CA PHE A 954 17.07 -1.20 46.55
C PHE A 954 17.71 -2.39 47.28
N LYS A 955 18.99 -2.29 47.69
CA LYS A 955 19.69 -3.31 48.47
C LYS A 955 19.03 -3.53 49.83
N SER A 956 18.65 -2.47 50.52
CA SER A 956 18.00 -2.55 51.84
C SER A 956 16.61 -3.18 51.77
N VAL A 957 15.79 -2.82 50.77
CA VAL A 957 14.44 -3.35 50.55
C VAL A 957 14.46 -4.82 50.10
N THR A 958 15.25 -5.14 49.08
CA THR A 958 15.22 -6.47 48.42
C THR A 958 16.16 -7.49 49.06
N GLY A 959 17.14 -7.04 49.85
CA GLY A 959 18.21 -7.88 50.39
C GLY A 959 19.25 -8.33 49.36
N ARG A 960 18.99 -8.10 48.06
CA ARG A 960 19.89 -8.45 46.97
C ARG A 960 20.87 -7.29 46.77
N PRO A 961 22.19 -7.46 47.00
CA PRO A 961 23.16 -6.51 46.48
C PRO A 961 23.09 -6.55 44.95
N LEU A 962 23.34 -5.42 44.30
CA LEU A 962 23.50 -5.32 42.85
C LEU A 962 24.85 -5.97 42.43
N ARG A 963 24.96 -7.29 42.59
CA ARG A 963 26.15 -8.10 42.26
C ARG A 963 26.15 -8.46 40.78
N GLY A 964 26.51 -7.48 39.98
CA GLY A 964 26.83 -7.60 38.56
C GLY A 964 27.34 -6.25 38.08
N LYS A 965 28.26 -6.25 37.11
CA LYS A 965 28.56 -5.01 36.39
C LYS A 965 27.27 -4.52 35.71
N TRP A 966 27.12 -3.21 35.57
CA TRP A 966 26.07 -2.62 34.74
C TRP A 966 26.17 -3.24 33.32
N GLY A 967 25.03 -3.55 32.69
CA GLY A 967 24.98 -4.37 31.47
C GLY A 967 25.15 -5.88 31.71
N GLY A 968 24.57 -6.41 32.81
CA GLY A 968 24.72 -7.80 33.25
C GLY A 968 24.39 -8.86 32.20
N ASN A 969 25.01 -10.05 32.34
CA ASN A 969 24.82 -11.24 31.50
C ASN A 969 24.70 -10.95 29.99
N MET A 970 25.68 -10.21 29.43
CA MET A 970 25.75 -9.91 28.00
C MET A 970 25.67 -11.18 27.14
N LYS A 971 24.49 -11.41 26.56
CA LYS A 971 24.30 -12.53 25.63
C LYS A 971 24.86 -12.12 24.26
N LYS A 972 25.79 -12.93 23.74
CA LYS A 972 26.20 -12.85 22.34
C LYS A 972 25.00 -13.21 21.47
N TYR A 973 24.40 -12.21 20.83
CA TYR A 973 23.59 -12.46 19.65
C TYR A 973 24.56 -12.75 18.49
N ALA A 974 24.55 -13.98 18.00
CA ALA A 974 25.09 -14.27 16.68
C ALA A 974 23.94 -14.02 15.69
N PRO A 975 24.05 -13.07 14.75
CA PRO A 975 23.11 -13.03 13.64
C PRO A 975 23.19 -14.35 12.85
N PRO A 976 22.14 -14.75 12.11
CA PRO A 976 22.30 -15.78 11.09
C PRO A 976 23.45 -15.38 10.16
N PRO A 977 24.28 -16.33 9.70
CA PRO A 977 25.47 -16.01 8.92
C PRO A 977 25.07 -15.22 7.67
N SER A 978 25.59 -14.01 7.55
CA SER A 978 25.36 -13.13 6.41
C SER A 978 26.01 -13.75 5.17
N GLY A 979 25.20 -14.48 4.39
CA GLY A 979 25.62 -15.01 3.10
C GLY A 979 26.08 -13.88 2.19
N GLU A 980 27.22 -14.07 1.52
CA GLU A 980 27.79 -13.06 0.63
C GLU A 980 26.82 -12.70 -0.50
N PRO A 981 26.79 -11.43 -0.96
CA PRO A 981 25.92 -10.97 -2.04
C PRO A 981 26.38 -11.54 -3.40
N GLY A 982 26.12 -12.83 -3.61
CA GLY A 982 26.50 -13.56 -4.83
C GLY A 982 26.01 -15.00 -4.94
N ARG A 983 25.65 -15.67 -3.83
CA ARG A 983 25.13 -17.06 -3.86
C ARG A 983 23.96 -17.32 -2.90
N LEU A 984 22.80 -16.72 -3.18
CA LEU A 984 21.52 -17.12 -2.57
C LEU A 984 20.63 -17.88 -3.58
N GLY A 985 21.14 -19.04 -4.02
CA GLY A 985 20.37 -20.05 -4.74
C GLY A 985 20.43 -21.38 -3.98
N LEU A 986 19.26 -21.88 -3.54
CA LEU A 986 18.97 -23.21 -2.98
C LEU A 986 19.75 -23.70 -1.73
N ALA A 987 20.89 -23.11 -1.35
CA ALA A 987 21.80 -23.69 -0.33
C ALA A 987 21.34 -23.60 1.15
N ALA A 988 20.16 -23.03 1.44
CA ALA A 988 19.70 -22.74 2.81
C ALA A 988 18.72 -23.78 3.40
N MET A 989 18.54 -24.95 2.78
CA MET A 989 17.76 -26.07 3.34
C MET A 989 18.63 -27.31 3.52
N GLY A 990 19.06 -27.58 4.75
CA GLY A 990 19.77 -28.82 5.09
C GLY A 990 20.27 -28.86 6.53
N ARG A 991 20.00 -29.99 7.21
CA ARG A 991 20.50 -30.37 8.55
C ARG A 991 19.99 -29.53 9.74
N SER A 992 18.73 -29.73 10.11
CA SER A 992 18.30 -29.72 11.51
C SER A 992 18.21 -31.16 12.03
N SER A 993 19.23 -31.62 12.76
CA SER A 993 19.32 -32.98 13.29
C SER A 993 19.45 -33.03 14.81
N ASP A 994 18.60 -32.26 15.50
CA ASP A 994 18.56 -32.16 16.97
C ASP A 994 17.11 -32.26 17.54
N PHE A 995 16.14 -32.74 16.74
CA PHE A 995 14.72 -32.81 17.13
C PHE A 995 14.28 -34.17 17.71
N LEU A 996 15.17 -34.85 18.44
CA LEU A 996 14.92 -36.12 19.11
C LEU A 996 15.39 -36.13 20.57
N ASN A 997 14.83 -35.25 21.42
CA ASN A 997 15.01 -35.37 22.88
C ASN A 997 13.93 -34.72 23.78
N VAL A 998 12.71 -34.45 23.28
CA VAL A 998 11.57 -33.98 24.12
C VAL A 998 10.27 -34.73 23.76
N MET A 999 10.26 -36.05 23.92
CA MET A 999 9.07 -36.88 23.68
C MET A 999 8.94 -38.06 24.67
N TRP A 1000 9.16 -37.80 25.97
CA TRP A 1000 8.85 -38.78 27.02
C TRP A 1000 8.53 -38.15 28.38
N LEU A 1001 7.29 -37.68 28.59
CA LEU A 1001 6.78 -37.39 29.94
C LEU A 1001 5.23 -37.23 30.04
N ALA A 1002 4.44 -38.10 29.40
CA ALA A 1002 2.98 -38.15 29.64
C ALA A 1002 2.29 -39.47 29.21
N ARG A 1003 2.26 -40.49 30.10
CA ARG A 1003 1.14 -41.44 30.38
C ARG A 1003 1.62 -42.79 30.95
N SER A 1004 1.36 -43.03 32.24
CA SER A 1004 0.96 -44.34 32.77
C SER A 1004 0.68 -44.25 34.29
N SER A 1005 -0.56 -43.94 34.67
CA SER A 1005 -1.00 -43.97 36.07
C SER A 1005 -1.87 -45.20 36.34
N ASN A 1006 -1.24 -46.35 36.62
CA ASN A 1006 -1.87 -47.41 37.43
C ASN A 1006 -0.90 -48.52 37.92
N ARG A 1007 -1.07 -48.86 39.20
CA ARG A 1007 -0.90 -50.18 39.86
C ARG A 1007 0.48 -50.88 39.94
N GLN A 1008 0.95 -50.93 41.20
CA GLN A 1008 1.23 -52.15 41.99
C GLN A 1008 2.51 -52.97 41.76
N HIS A 1009 3.35 -53.04 42.81
CA HIS A 1009 4.26 -54.13 43.22
C HIS A 1009 5.38 -54.54 42.22
N GLU A 1010 6.60 -54.97 42.61
CA GLU A 1010 7.22 -55.04 43.93
C GLU A 1010 8.76 -54.85 43.86
N VAL A 1011 9.43 -55.01 45.00
CA VAL A 1011 10.87 -54.86 45.25
C VAL A 1011 11.73 -55.79 44.38
N LEU A 1012 12.80 -55.25 43.73
CA LEU A 1012 14.18 -55.77 43.85
C LEU A 1012 15.25 -54.85 43.18
N LYS A 1013 16.51 -55.11 43.51
CA LYS A 1013 17.77 -54.44 43.10
C LYS A 1013 18.69 -55.50 42.42
N PRO A 1014 19.88 -55.17 41.84
CA PRO A 1014 20.29 -54.05 40.97
C PRO A 1014 21.26 -54.49 39.81
N LYS A 1015 21.98 -53.53 39.20
CA LYS A 1015 23.45 -53.59 38.85
C LYS A 1015 23.97 -54.14 37.47
N ILE A 1016 24.53 -53.20 36.68
CA ILE A 1016 25.72 -53.27 35.75
C ILE A 1016 25.58 -54.08 34.41
N PRO A 1017 26.55 -54.13 33.43
CA PRO A 1017 26.36 -53.39 32.16
C PRO A 1017 26.75 -54.12 30.83
N ALA A 1018 26.75 -53.31 29.74
CA ALA A 1018 27.68 -53.31 28.57
C ALA A 1018 27.23 -53.93 27.23
N CYS A 1019 27.82 -53.37 26.16
CA CYS A 1019 27.79 -53.75 24.73
C CYS A 1019 26.38 -53.80 24.08
N PHE A 1020 26.03 -52.89 23.18
CA PHE A 1020 26.76 -52.52 21.95
C PHE A 1020 26.68 -51.02 21.60
#